data_AF-A0A6A5TRD9-F1
#
_entry.id   AF-A0A6A5TRD9-F1
#
_cell.length_a   1.000
_cell.length_b   1.000
_cell.length_c   1.000
_cell.angle_alpha   90.00
_cell.angle_beta   90.00
_cell.angle_gamma   90.00
#
_symmetry.space_group_name_H-M   'P 1'
#
loop_
_entity.id
_entity.type
_entity.pdbx_description
1 polymer ?
#
loop_
_entity_poly.entity_id
_entity_poly.type
_entity_poly.pdbx_seq_one_letter_code
_entity_poly.pdbx_strand_id
1 'polypeptide(L)'
;MSSPKNLVLFGDQTVEKLSSIRALVHHSKTSPAARRLLQDATDLNHEIHTLLGIALENSDESGPNGVIATVLMCIGRLGELFVYAEEDPSILGSQHDPVHVLAFCTGLLPARALVAARDTSELFEIGREIINITLRMAHQIDRRAKLIEDTNQSGAVTVVGKTPNAVQAILNELHGAQGIPHPKRIANGVSSNSWLTLMDTNGRVHTQYIPAFDIGKVLGHSPLLDIPIMPKARIVSPASCKHYDHPTLGALLSEILLVIAHNILRIHDTAQAIISGMEANRLISLIVASPTGHLLAVQKVLQDKAFKYEIRQHRAHGTSFTRRGGSDLIAIVGISGRFPGSETVETFFEDLEQGKTQHKIPNTRFDLDKYHDPTGERIHTTTAQHGAFMDNPGLFDNRLFNISPRKARQMDPLQRLLLTTSYEALESAGYSKDATLATQSNRIVTYFGQASEDWREILNNEGIDIYYVPSLSRPFGPSRLSYHHRWGGGTYAIDAACATSMTAIQLACSALDARECDTALAGGGLLVVSPNSFVGLSKSGIGIVVLKLYEDALAENDDILGVIRGSARTYTSTSTSIAHPSAESQARIYEVLRPSSVVPNEIAYVEMHGTGTQAGDYEEMKSVGKVLGKGRAKNNMLTVGAVKASVGHGGAAAGVTSLIKVLMMMRERRIPSQPGVPFKLNHHFPKLENVHVRIAGVAGKEWSLKPSPTSDNGKIKCLVNSFDASGGNTSLVVEEPPVPARKNENPLTHHVVTITGRTLASLQQNRQRLLEYLTHNPNVKLADVAYTTTARRMHEVLRIAYIAKSTRELINLLRKAVANKSNDPRTKPAALSTVFTFTGQGSQYIRMGKGLYEYSWAFRELIETYHQMAQYQGFLSFMDLIAGDTADITTASAICVQLTIVTIEFAIVQMLKTWGVQPTLVMGHSLGEYAALCTAGVLSVSDTLFLVSHRARLIEARLTAGEYAMLAIDKDISAAQDLVSLDPKLSVACINAPQATVVSGPIADIKALRSNLEKQGSRATLLKVPYGFHSRHVDPILDDFETIAQAVAFSAPAIPVSSTLLGRVIKAGERGIFSASYRRQAREHVNCAGALQAYQSSSIAKSNTAWVEVGPDPVCVGLVHRSLDAPANRLIPILKSSKENWLTVSSARLRHSSGLVLILTGRSFTRNSFGLFASPSDICFRPKRLRR
;
A
#
# COMPACT_ATOMS: atom_id res chain seq x y z
N MET A 1 -6.56 -26.53 30.16
CA MET A 1 -7.84 -26.95 29.53
C MET A 1 -7.49 -27.86 28.37
N SER A 2 -8.13 -29.03 28.25
CA SER A 2 -7.93 -29.92 27.09
C SER A 2 -8.32 -29.20 25.80
N SER A 3 -7.56 -29.40 24.71
CA SER A 3 -7.89 -28.85 23.39
C SER A 3 -9.30 -29.30 22.95
N PRO A 4 -10.05 -28.52 22.16
CA PRO A 4 -11.36 -28.96 21.66
C PRO A 4 -11.26 -30.28 20.87
N LYS A 5 -12.31 -31.11 20.92
CA LYS A 5 -12.40 -32.33 20.11
C LYS A 5 -13.05 -31.99 18.77
N ASN A 6 -12.33 -32.24 17.67
CA ASN A 6 -12.82 -31.93 16.33
C ASN A 6 -13.91 -32.92 15.88
N LEU A 7 -15.05 -32.39 15.44
CA LEU A 7 -16.13 -33.11 14.76
C LEU A 7 -16.34 -32.46 13.39
N VAL A 8 -16.00 -33.16 12.32
CA VAL A 8 -16.09 -32.64 10.95
C VAL A 8 -17.35 -33.15 10.27
N LEU A 9 -18.20 -32.23 9.79
CA LEU A 9 -19.46 -32.52 9.13
C LEU A 9 -19.37 -32.29 7.61
N PHE A 10 -19.63 -33.35 6.85
CA PHE A 10 -19.79 -33.33 5.40
C PHE A 10 -21.26 -33.56 5.03
N GLY A 11 -21.90 -32.52 4.48
CA GLY A 11 -23.30 -32.58 4.04
C GLY A 11 -23.51 -33.27 2.68
N ASP A 12 -24.74 -33.16 2.17
CA ASP A 12 -25.19 -33.69 0.89
C ASP A 12 -25.65 -32.57 -0.08
N GLN A 13 -26.35 -32.95 -1.16
CA GLN A 13 -26.76 -32.08 -2.27
C GLN A 13 -27.86 -31.06 -1.91
N THR A 14 -28.28 -30.97 -0.65
CA THR A 14 -29.41 -30.14 -0.19
C THR A 14 -29.12 -28.63 -0.09
N VAL A 15 -27.97 -28.16 -0.58
CA VAL A 15 -27.54 -26.75 -0.49
C VAL A 15 -27.12 -26.15 -1.83
N GLU A 16 -27.12 -24.83 -1.91
CA GLU A 16 -26.79 -24.09 -3.12
C GLU A 16 -25.30 -24.24 -3.50
N LYS A 17 -25.05 -24.93 -4.62
CA LYS A 17 -23.72 -25.25 -5.18
C LYS A 17 -22.87 -24.01 -5.46
N LEU A 18 -23.51 -22.96 -5.99
CA LEU A 18 -22.86 -21.72 -6.39
C LEU A 18 -22.21 -21.00 -5.19
N SER A 19 -22.88 -21.01 -4.04
CA SER A 19 -22.36 -20.40 -2.81
C SER A 19 -21.03 -21.04 -2.37
N SER A 20 -20.94 -22.37 -2.44
CA SER A 20 -19.77 -23.15 -2.03
C SER A 20 -18.57 -22.90 -2.96
N ILE A 21 -18.81 -22.85 -4.28
CA ILE A 21 -17.75 -22.56 -5.25
C ILE A 21 -17.31 -21.10 -5.18
N ARG A 22 -18.22 -20.15 -4.90
CA ARG A 22 -17.87 -18.73 -4.68
C ARG A 22 -16.97 -18.56 -3.46
N ALA A 23 -17.28 -19.24 -2.35
CA ALA A 23 -16.45 -19.23 -1.16
C ALA A 23 -15.05 -19.78 -1.46
N LEU A 24 -14.96 -20.90 -2.17
CA LEU A 24 -13.68 -21.49 -2.56
C LEU A 24 -12.84 -20.58 -3.49
N VAL A 25 -13.48 -19.94 -4.48
CA VAL A 25 -12.82 -18.94 -5.34
C VAL A 25 -12.31 -17.76 -4.51
N HIS A 26 -13.08 -17.31 -3.51
CA HIS A 26 -12.63 -16.28 -2.59
C HIS A 26 -11.42 -16.74 -1.75
N HIS A 27 -11.48 -17.95 -1.18
CA HIS A 27 -10.38 -18.53 -0.40
C HIS A 27 -9.11 -18.74 -1.22
N SER A 28 -9.22 -19.04 -2.52
CA SER A 28 -8.06 -19.19 -3.42
C SER A 28 -7.15 -17.96 -3.52
N LYS A 29 -7.66 -16.79 -3.12
CA LYS A 29 -6.87 -15.56 -3.04
C LYS A 29 -5.82 -15.61 -1.93
N THR A 30 -6.12 -16.28 -0.82
CA THR A 30 -5.25 -16.36 0.36
C THR A 30 -4.71 -17.78 0.64
N SER A 31 -5.35 -18.82 0.14
CA SER A 31 -4.99 -20.23 0.31
C SER A 31 -4.41 -20.81 -1.00
N PRO A 32 -3.11 -21.13 -1.05
CA PRO A 32 -2.50 -21.85 -2.17
C PRO A 32 -3.16 -23.21 -2.42
N ALA A 33 -3.66 -23.84 -1.36
CA ALA A 33 -4.41 -25.09 -1.42
C ALA A 33 -5.68 -24.97 -2.28
N ALA A 34 -6.52 -23.99 -1.96
CA ALA A 34 -7.74 -23.69 -2.70
C ALA A 34 -7.43 -23.28 -4.15
N ARG A 35 -6.37 -22.49 -4.37
CA ARG A 35 -5.94 -22.06 -5.71
C ARG A 35 -5.52 -23.23 -6.58
N ARG A 36 -4.68 -24.12 -6.05
CA ARG A 36 -4.22 -25.32 -6.76
C ARG A 36 -5.38 -26.25 -7.08
N LEU A 37 -6.29 -26.49 -6.14
CA LEU A 37 -7.50 -27.29 -6.39
C LEU A 37 -8.35 -26.71 -7.52
N LEU A 38 -8.56 -25.39 -7.54
CA LEU A 38 -9.34 -24.75 -8.62
C LEU A 38 -8.64 -24.83 -9.98
N GLN A 39 -7.30 -24.73 -10.02
CA GLN A 39 -6.53 -24.92 -11.25
C GLN A 39 -6.68 -26.35 -11.76
N ASP A 40 -6.34 -27.35 -10.92
CA ASP A 40 -6.37 -28.77 -11.28
C ASP A 40 -7.78 -29.23 -11.69
N ALA A 41 -8.83 -28.74 -11.02
CA ALA A 41 -10.21 -29.12 -11.34
C ALA A 41 -10.77 -28.37 -12.57
N THR A 42 -10.12 -27.30 -13.05
CA THR A 42 -10.48 -26.64 -14.32
C THR A 42 -9.84 -27.34 -15.52
N ASP A 43 -8.68 -27.98 -15.36
CA ASP A 43 -8.00 -28.76 -16.40
C ASP A 43 -8.79 -30.01 -16.87
N LEU A 44 -9.87 -30.37 -16.18
CA LEU A 44 -10.72 -31.53 -16.50
C LEU A 44 -11.75 -31.26 -17.62
N ASN A 45 -11.89 -30.02 -18.14
CA ASN A 45 -12.80 -29.72 -19.25
C ASN A 45 -12.27 -28.59 -20.17
N HIS A 46 -12.04 -28.89 -21.45
CA HIS A 46 -11.45 -27.95 -22.42
C HIS A 46 -12.41 -26.90 -22.99
N GLU A 47 -13.73 -27.04 -22.79
CA GLU A 47 -14.73 -26.15 -23.42
C GLU A 47 -15.20 -24.99 -22.53
N ILE A 48 -14.90 -24.98 -21.21
CA ILE A 48 -15.32 -23.93 -20.26
C ILE A 48 -14.14 -23.50 -19.39
N HIS A 49 -13.87 -22.19 -19.32
CA HIS A 49 -12.61 -21.67 -18.76
C HIS A 49 -12.49 -21.63 -17.23
N THR A 50 -13.57 -21.75 -16.43
CA THR A 50 -13.48 -21.80 -14.95
C THR A 50 -14.62 -22.57 -14.26
N LEU A 51 -14.32 -23.21 -13.12
CA LEU A 51 -15.30 -23.89 -12.24
C LEU A 51 -16.46 -23.00 -11.76
N LEU A 52 -16.21 -21.70 -11.56
CA LEU A 52 -17.27 -20.75 -11.20
C LEU A 52 -18.27 -20.55 -12.34
N GLY A 53 -17.81 -20.59 -13.60
CA GLY A 53 -18.68 -20.58 -14.77
C GLY A 53 -19.60 -21.80 -14.79
N ILE A 54 -19.03 -22.99 -14.59
CA ILE A 54 -19.79 -24.24 -14.50
C ILE A 54 -20.82 -24.19 -13.36
N ALA A 55 -20.45 -23.64 -12.19
CA ALA A 55 -21.36 -23.49 -11.06
C ALA A 55 -22.51 -22.50 -11.31
N LEU A 56 -22.26 -21.43 -12.06
CA LEU A 56 -23.28 -20.44 -12.46
C LEU A 56 -24.25 -21.01 -13.50
N GLU A 57 -23.78 -21.78 -14.47
CA GLU A 57 -24.63 -22.44 -15.46
C GLU A 57 -25.52 -23.54 -14.84
N ASN A 58 -25.16 -24.01 -13.65
CA ASN A 58 -25.87 -25.06 -12.91
C ASN A 58 -26.47 -24.54 -11.59
N SER A 59 -26.72 -23.23 -11.48
CA SER A 59 -27.28 -22.62 -10.25
C SER A 59 -28.79 -22.82 -10.09
N ASP A 60 -29.53 -22.89 -11.20
CA ASP A 60 -30.98 -23.13 -11.18
C ASP A 60 -31.30 -24.61 -10.90
N GLU A 61 -32.33 -24.90 -10.09
CA GLU A 61 -32.79 -26.27 -9.81
C GLU A 61 -33.23 -27.04 -11.07
N SER A 62 -33.48 -26.33 -12.18
CA SER A 62 -33.83 -26.85 -13.50
C SER A 62 -32.62 -27.08 -14.45
N GLY A 63 -31.38 -26.89 -13.97
CA GLY A 63 -30.16 -27.08 -14.78
C GLY A 63 -29.92 -28.54 -15.20
N PRO A 64 -29.41 -28.82 -16.43
CA PRO A 64 -29.58 -30.11 -17.11
C PRO A 64 -28.64 -31.25 -16.69
N ASN A 65 -27.80 -31.11 -15.65
CA ASN A 65 -26.76 -32.13 -15.39
C ASN A 65 -26.48 -32.42 -13.90
N GLY A 66 -27.22 -33.35 -13.32
CA GLY A 66 -27.00 -33.85 -11.95
C GLY A 66 -25.62 -34.47 -11.71
N VAL A 67 -24.88 -34.85 -12.76
CA VAL A 67 -23.48 -35.29 -12.65
C VAL A 67 -22.59 -34.12 -12.26
N ILE A 68 -22.70 -33.00 -12.97
CA ILE A 68 -21.91 -31.78 -12.71
C ILE A 68 -22.21 -31.24 -11.30
N ALA A 69 -23.49 -31.21 -10.93
CA ALA A 69 -23.91 -30.80 -9.58
C ALA A 69 -23.24 -31.63 -8.47
N THR A 70 -23.05 -32.93 -8.70
CA THR A 70 -22.41 -33.86 -7.76
C THR A 70 -20.91 -33.63 -7.65
N VAL A 71 -20.26 -33.36 -8.77
CA VAL A 71 -18.82 -33.07 -8.81
C VAL A 71 -18.51 -31.71 -8.18
N LEU A 72 -19.29 -30.66 -8.49
CA LEU A 72 -19.09 -29.32 -7.91
C LEU A 72 -19.19 -29.32 -6.38
N MET A 73 -20.15 -30.08 -5.82
CA MET A 73 -20.27 -30.20 -4.37
C MET A 73 -19.12 -30.97 -3.73
N CYS A 74 -18.58 -31.98 -4.42
CA CYS A 74 -17.36 -32.67 -3.97
C CYS A 74 -16.17 -31.70 -3.95
N ILE A 75 -15.97 -30.92 -5.03
CA ILE A 75 -14.91 -29.92 -5.14
C ILE A 75 -15.03 -28.86 -4.04
N GLY A 76 -16.23 -28.29 -3.85
CA GLY A 76 -16.46 -27.30 -2.79
C GLY A 76 -16.10 -27.83 -1.40
N ARG A 77 -16.52 -29.06 -1.08
CA ARG A 77 -16.23 -29.70 0.21
C ARG A 77 -14.76 -30.03 0.43
N LEU A 78 -14.08 -30.53 -0.60
CA LEU A 78 -12.63 -30.76 -0.52
C LEU A 78 -11.88 -29.44 -0.39
N GLY A 79 -12.32 -28.39 -1.10
CA GLY A 79 -11.71 -27.07 -1.03
C GLY A 79 -11.78 -26.47 0.36
N GLU A 80 -12.96 -26.47 1.00
CA GLU A 80 -13.12 -26.04 2.39
C GLU A 80 -12.27 -26.87 3.34
N LEU A 81 -12.27 -28.21 3.20
CA LEU A 81 -11.42 -29.09 3.99
C LEU A 81 -9.94 -28.75 3.85
N PHE A 82 -9.47 -28.45 2.63
CA PHE A 82 -8.08 -28.07 2.39
C PHE A 82 -7.74 -26.73 3.05
N VAL A 83 -8.64 -25.75 2.98
CA VAL A 83 -8.47 -24.44 3.65
C VAL A 83 -8.36 -24.64 5.17
N TYR A 84 -9.26 -25.42 5.78
CA TYR A 84 -9.15 -25.74 7.20
C TYR A 84 -7.86 -26.47 7.54
N ALA A 85 -7.42 -27.44 6.72
CA ALA A 85 -6.23 -28.23 7.00
C ALA A 85 -4.94 -27.40 6.85
N GLU A 86 -4.95 -26.39 5.98
CA GLU A 86 -3.86 -25.43 5.81
C GLU A 86 -3.75 -24.50 7.04
N GLU A 87 -4.88 -24.05 7.58
CA GLU A 87 -4.93 -23.21 8.79
C GLU A 87 -4.62 -23.99 10.08
N ASP A 88 -5.13 -25.22 10.17
CA ASP A 88 -5.07 -26.08 11.35
C ASP A 88 -4.94 -27.56 10.94
N PRO A 89 -3.71 -28.08 10.84
CA PRO A 89 -3.48 -29.48 10.46
C PRO A 89 -4.09 -30.50 11.44
N SER A 90 -4.44 -30.10 12.67
CA SER A 90 -4.99 -31.01 13.68
C SER A 90 -6.34 -31.61 13.30
N ILE A 91 -7.03 -31.03 12.31
CA ILE A 91 -8.31 -31.54 11.81
C ILE A 91 -8.19 -32.90 11.10
N LEU A 92 -6.99 -33.28 10.66
CA LEU A 92 -6.73 -34.59 10.05
C LEU A 92 -6.70 -35.71 11.10
N GLY A 93 -6.65 -35.35 12.38
CA GLY A 93 -6.59 -36.28 13.50
C GLY A 93 -5.23 -36.98 13.64
N SER A 94 -5.05 -37.62 14.78
CA SER A 94 -3.88 -38.48 15.05
C SER A 94 -4.32 -39.77 15.73
N GLN A 95 -3.43 -40.76 15.82
CA GLN A 95 -3.73 -42.00 16.57
C GLN A 95 -4.03 -41.72 18.06
N HIS A 96 -3.42 -40.69 18.64
CA HIS A 96 -3.60 -40.33 20.04
C HIS A 96 -4.82 -39.42 20.29
N ASP A 97 -5.24 -38.64 19.28
CA ASP A 97 -6.43 -37.78 19.36
C ASP A 97 -7.23 -37.89 18.04
N PRO A 98 -8.07 -38.94 17.89
CA PRO A 98 -8.75 -39.17 16.63
C PRO A 98 -9.87 -38.14 16.37
N VAL A 99 -10.00 -37.69 15.13
CA VAL A 99 -11.07 -36.79 14.70
C VAL A 99 -12.37 -37.56 14.48
N HIS A 100 -13.52 -36.98 14.83
CA HIS A 100 -14.82 -37.59 14.56
C HIS A 100 -15.37 -37.04 13.26
N VAL A 101 -15.90 -37.91 12.39
CA VAL A 101 -16.35 -37.51 11.06
C VAL A 101 -17.80 -37.95 10.87
N LEU A 102 -18.66 -36.99 10.56
CA LEU A 102 -20.05 -37.20 10.15
C LEU A 102 -20.17 -36.86 8.67
N ALA A 103 -20.72 -37.78 7.88
CA ALA A 103 -20.84 -37.59 6.45
C ALA A 103 -22.10 -38.27 5.91
N PHE A 104 -22.81 -37.58 5.01
CA PHE A 104 -24.08 -38.04 4.44
C PHE A 104 -24.07 -38.01 2.91
N CYS A 105 -24.70 -39.00 2.27
CA CYS A 105 -24.80 -39.11 0.80
C CYS A 105 -23.42 -38.89 0.13
N THR A 106 -23.35 -37.98 -0.86
CA THR A 106 -22.13 -37.65 -1.60
C THR A 106 -21.04 -37.01 -0.73
N GLY A 107 -21.36 -36.52 0.46
CA GLY A 107 -20.39 -36.07 1.47
C GLY A 107 -19.52 -37.21 2.01
N LEU A 108 -19.93 -38.47 1.85
CA LEU A 108 -19.14 -39.64 2.25
C LEU A 108 -17.82 -39.75 1.48
N LEU A 109 -17.80 -39.28 0.23
CA LEU A 109 -16.64 -39.30 -0.66
C LEU A 109 -15.52 -38.35 -0.19
N PRO A 110 -15.72 -37.02 -0.09
CA PRO A 110 -14.67 -36.11 0.39
C PRO A 110 -14.23 -36.40 1.83
N ALA A 111 -15.13 -36.94 2.67
CA ALA A 111 -14.78 -37.41 4.00
C ALA A 111 -13.68 -38.51 3.99
N ARG A 112 -13.54 -39.28 2.90
CA ARG A 112 -12.50 -40.30 2.79
C ARG A 112 -11.11 -39.73 2.59
N ALA A 113 -11.01 -38.56 1.96
CA ALA A 113 -9.73 -37.86 1.85
C ALA A 113 -9.18 -37.60 3.26
N LEU A 114 -10.02 -37.08 4.16
CA LEU A 114 -9.66 -36.82 5.56
C LEU A 114 -9.27 -38.12 6.30
N VAL A 115 -10.06 -39.18 6.16
CA VAL A 115 -9.81 -40.44 6.88
C VAL A 115 -8.49 -41.10 6.43
N ALA A 116 -8.13 -41.01 5.15
CA ALA A 116 -6.94 -41.64 4.60
C ALA A 116 -5.67 -40.76 4.75
N ALA A 117 -5.74 -39.47 4.41
CA ALA A 117 -4.59 -38.59 4.23
C ALA A 117 -3.78 -38.29 5.49
N ARG A 118 -2.48 -38.63 5.53
CA ARG A 118 -1.61 -38.43 6.71
C ARG A 118 -1.27 -36.98 6.98
N ASP A 119 -1.17 -36.20 5.92
CA ASP A 119 -0.84 -34.79 5.94
C ASP A 119 -1.62 -34.07 4.83
N THR A 120 -1.42 -32.76 4.75
CA THR A 120 -2.07 -31.92 3.75
C THR A 120 -1.66 -32.26 2.33
N SER A 121 -0.45 -32.79 2.09
CA SER A 121 0.02 -33.16 0.75
C SER A 121 -0.73 -34.38 0.21
N GLU A 122 -0.81 -35.46 1.00
CA GLU A 122 -1.60 -36.65 0.65
C GLU A 122 -3.08 -36.33 0.51
N LEU A 123 -3.58 -35.37 1.31
CA LEU A 123 -4.97 -34.93 1.25
C LEU A 123 -5.33 -34.38 -0.13
N PHE A 124 -4.40 -33.66 -0.80
CA PHE A 124 -4.61 -33.21 -2.18
C PHE A 124 -4.65 -34.36 -3.16
N GLU A 125 -3.68 -35.28 -3.09
CA GLU A 125 -3.58 -36.40 -4.04
C GLU A 125 -4.81 -37.30 -3.98
N ILE A 126 -5.23 -37.65 -2.76
CA ILE A 126 -6.41 -38.46 -2.51
C ILE A 126 -7.68 -37.68 -2.88
N GLY A 127 -7.75 -36.39 -2.55
CA GLY A 127 -8.89 -35.53 -2.91
C GLY A 127 -9.12 -35.45 -4.42
N ARG A 128 -8.05 -35.33 -5.21
CA ARG A 128 -8.13 -35.35 -6.68
C ARG A 128 -8.68 -36.67 -7.21
N GLU A 129 -8.22 -37.79 -6.68
CA GLU A 129 -8.74 -39.11 -7.08
C GLU A 129 -10.22 -39.26 -6.69
N ILE A 130 -10.62 -38.77 -5.51
CA ILE A 130 -12.02 -38.77 -5.08
C ILE A 130 -12.91 -37.96 -6.02
N ILE A 131 -12.43 -36.83 -6.58
CA ILE A 131 -13.18 -36.06 -7.59
C ILE A 131 -13.42 -36.92 -8.85
N ASN A 132 -12.40 -37.64 -9.33
CA ASN A 132 -12.53 -38.54 -10.48
C ASN A 132 -13.48 -39.72 -10.21
N ILE A 133 -13.42 -40.31 -9.02
CA ILE A 133 -14.34 -41.38 -8.59
C ILE A 133 -15.78 -40.83 -8.51
N THR A 134 -15.95 -39.61 -7.97
CA THR A 134 -17.25 -38.93 -7.88
C THR A 134 -17.86 -38.72 -9.25
N LEU A 135 -17.08 -38.24 -10.22
CA LEU A 135 -17.50 -38.05 -11.61
C LEU A 135 -17.97 -39.37 -12.23
N ARG A 136 -17.18 -40.43 -12.12
CA ARG A 136 -17.50 -41.77 -12.64
C ARG A 136 -18.76 -42.34 -12.00
N MET A 137 -18.88 -42.25 -10.67
CA MET A 137 -20.07 -42.70 -9.93
C MET A 137 -21.32 -41.96 -10.39
N ALA A 138 -21.26 -40.63 -10.38
CA ALA A 138 -22.41 -39.80 -10.74
C ALA A 138 -22.86 -40.07 -12.18
N HIS A 139 -21.93 -40.30 -13.11
CA HIS A 139 -22.25 -40.71 -14.48
C HIS A 139 -22.92 -42.09 -14.55
N GLN A 140 -22.42 -43.09 -13.82
CA GLN A 140 -23.01 -44.44 -13.82
C GLN A 140 -24.43 -44.47 -13.24
N ILE A 141 -24.67 -43.64 -12.22
CA ILE A 141 -25.98 -43.47 -11.59
C ILE A 141 -26.94 -42.73 -12.53
N ASP A 142 -26.53 -41.58 -13.07
CA ASP A 142 -27.34 -40.76 -13.99
C ASP A 142 -27.75 -41.55 -15.24
N ARG A 143 -26.82 -42.30 -15.84
CA ARG A 143 -27.09 -43.15 -17.00
C ARG A 143 -28.15 -44.21 -16.72
N ARG A 144 -28.11 -44.86 -15.55
CA ARG A 144 -29.08 -45.90 -15.18
C ARG A 144 -30.45 -45.32 -14.89
N ALA A 145 -30.51 -44.20 -14.18
CA ALA A 145 -31.75 -43.48 -13.92
C ALA A 145 -32.44 -43.12 -15.24
N LYS A 146 -31.71 -42.50 -16.19
CA LYS A 146 -32.23 -42.15 -17.53
C LYS A 146 -32.69 -43.35 -18.36
N LEU A 147 -32.05 -44.51 -18.21
CA LEU A 147 -32.48 -45.75 -18.88
C LEU A 147 -33.80 -46.30 -18.31
N ILE A 148 -34.15 -45.96 -17.07
CA ILE A 148 -35.43 -46.33 -16.45
C ILE A 148 -36.50 -45.28 -16.75
N GLU A 149 -36.15 -44.01 -16.63
CA GLU A 149 -37.03 -42.86 -16.90
C GLU A 149 -36.21 -41.61 -17.23
N ASP A 150 -36.37 -41.09 -18.45
CA ASP A 150 -35.64 -39.91 -18.94
C ASP A 150 -36.47 -38.64 -18.69
N THR A 151 -36.42 -38.15 -17.45
CA THR A 151 -37.11 -36.92 -17.02
C THR A 151 -36.18 -36.02 -16.21
N ASN A 152 -36.45 -34.71 -16.28
CA ASN A 152 -35.76 -33.67 -15.51
C ASN A 152 -36.51 -33.28 -14.23
N GLN A 153 -37.57 -34.00 -13.85
CA GLN A 153 -38.30 -33.75 -12.60
C GLN A 153 -37.54 -34.28 -11.38
N SER A 154 -37.65 -33.58 -10.24
CA SER A 154 -37.06 -34.00 -8.97
C SER A 154 -37.77 -35.24 -8.44
N GLY A 155 -37.01 -36.29 -8.14
CA GLY A 155 -37.52 -37.57 -7.64
C GLY A 155 -37.44 -37.78 -6.13
N ALA A 156 -37.39 -36.69 -5.36
CA ALA A 156 -37.25 -36.72 -3.91
C ALA A 156 -38.37 -35.92 -3.22
N VAL A 157 -39.10 -36.54 -2.27
CA VAL A 157 -40.17 -35.89 -1.51
C VAL A 157 -40.04 -36.19 -0.02
N THR A 158 -40.01 -35.14 0.81
CA THR A 158 -39.92 -35.27 2.26
C THR A 158 -41.30 -35.36 2.90
N VAL A 159 -41.50 -36.39 3.74
CA VAL A 159 -42.69 -36.66 4.55
C VAL A 159 -42.35 -36.42 6.01
N VAL A 160 -43.19 -35.67 6.72
CA VAL A 160 -43.00 -35.32 8.13
C VAL A 160 -44.04 -36.04 8.99
N GLY A 161 -43.66 -36.49 10.19
CA GLY A 161 -44.59 -37.02 11.19
C GLY A 161 -45.04 -38.48 10.99
N LYS A 162 -44.39 -39.25 10.13
CA LYS A 162 -44.63 -40.70 9.93
C LYS A 162 -43.34 -41.49 10.15
N THR A 163 -43.45 -42.71 10.67
CA THR A 163 -42.30 -43.60 10.86
C THR A 163 -41.93 -44.30 9.55
N PRO A 164 -40.65 -44.67 9.35
CA PRO A 164 -40.20 -45.46 8.20
C PRO A 164 -41.04 -46.71 7.92
N ASN A 165 -41.38 -47.46 8.97
CA ASN A 165 -42.16 -48.69 8.84
C ASN A 165 -43.60 -48.42 8.36
N ALA A 166 -44.23 -47.36 8.86
CA ALA A 166 -45.59 -46.98 8.45
C ALA A 166 -45.61 -46.56 6.97
N VAL A 167 -44.61 -45.81 6.52
CA VAL A 167 -44.52 -45.41 5.11
C VAL A 167 -44.18 -46.59 4.21
N GLN A 168 -43.31 -47.50 4.64
CA GLN A 168 -42.98 -48.71 3.85
C GLN A 168 -44.22 -49.60 3.62
N ALA A 169 -45.11 -49.71 4.60
CA ALA A 169 -46.38 -50.44 4.45
C ALA A 169 -47.26 -49.80 3.35
N ILE A 170 -47.39 -48.47 3.36
CA ILE A 170 -48.14 -47.71 2.34
C ILE A 170 -47.52 -47.91 0.96
N LEU A 171 -46.20 -47.84 0.85
CA LEU A 171 -45.50 -48.05 -0.43
C LEU A 171 -45.71 -49.46 -0.97
N ASN A 172 -45.67 -50.49 -0.11
CA ASN A 172 -45.89 -51.87 -0.54
C ASN A 172 -47.31 -52.08 -1.10
N GLU A 173 -48.32 -51.49 -0.44
CA GLU A 173 -49.71 -51.50 -0.92
C GLU A 173 -49.84 -50.76 -2.25
N LEU A 174 -49.27 -49.55 -2.37
CA LEU A 174 -49.27 -48.75 -3.59
C LEU A 174 -48.61 -49.49 -4.77
N HIS A 175 -47.42 -50.07 -4.55
CA HIS A 175 -46.70 -50.81 -5.59
C HIS A 175 -47.48 -52.04 -6.07
N GLY A 176 -48.15 -52.73 -5.15
CA GLY A 176 -48.99 -53.89 -5.47
C GLY A 176 -50.25 -53.49 -6.22
N ALA A 177 -51.00 -52.50 -5.72
CA ALA A 177 -52.28 -52.07 -6.27
C ALA A 177 -52.14 -51.44 -7.66
N GLN A 178 -51.05 -50.71 -7.93
CA GLN A 178 -50.84 -50.04 -9.22
C GLN A 178 -49.93 -50.81 -10.19
N GLY A 179 -49.46 -52.00 -9.82
CA GLY A 179 -48.60 -52.81 -10.69
C GLY A 179 -47.28 -52.13 -11.08
N ILE A 180 -46.70 -51.32 -10.20
CA ILE A 180 -45.51 -50.53 -10.52
C ILE A 180 -44.30 -51.45 -10.77
N PRO A 181 -43.65 -51.38 -11.96
CA PRO A 181 -42.48 -52.19 -12.29
C PRO A 181 -41.36 -52.03 -11.26
N HIS A 182 -40.66 -53.12 -10.94
CA HIS A 182 -39.64 -53.12 -9.87
C HIS A 182 -38.63 -51.96 -9.95
N PRO A 183 -38.06 -51.61 -11.11
CA PRO A 183 -37.13 -50.49 -11.21
C PRO A 183 -37.75 -49.12 -10.96
N LYS A 184 -39.08 -48.95 -11.15
CA LYS A 184 -39.81 -47.68 -10.98
C LYS A 184 -40.45 -47.51 -9.59
N ARG A 185 -40.19 -48.43 -8.67
CA ARG A 185 -40.76 -48.38 -7.32
C ARG A 185 -40.13 -47.24 -6.51
N ILE A 186 -40.93 -46.69 -5.60
CA ILE A 186 -40.51 -45.63 -4.68
C ILE A 186 -39.88 -46.28 -3.45
N ALA A 187 -38.71 -45.80 -3.03
CA ALA A 187 -38.03 -46.24 -1.83
C ALA A 187 -38.08 -45.17 -0.74
N ASN A 188 -37.99 -45.60 0.52
CA ASN A 188 -37.58 -44.70 1.58
C ASN A 188 -36.05 -44.52 1.50
N GLY A 189 -35.56 -43.37 1.04
CA GLY A 189 -34.13 -43.15 0.80
C GLY A 189 -33.39 -42.48 1.97
N VAL A 190 -34.08 -41.66 2.76
CA VAL A 190 -33.49 -40.98 3.91
C VAL A 190 -34.48 -41.01 5.07
N SER A 191 -34.01 -41.30 6.28
CA SER A 191 -34.82 -41.30 7.48
C SER A 191 -34.15 -40.53 8.62
N SER A 192 -34.97 -39.81 9.38
CA SER A 192 -34.65 -39.13 10.63
C SER A 192 -35.80 -39.33 11.64
N ASN A 193 -35.67 -38.84 12.87
CA ASN A 193 -36.67 -39.09 13.92
C ASN A 193 -38.06 -38.53 13.62
N SER A 194 -38.15 -37.39 12.92
CA SER A 194 -39.40 -36.67 12.70
C SER A 194 -39.79 -36.54 11.23
N TRP A 195 -38.94 -37.00 10.32
CA TRP A 195 -39.13 -36.90 8.87
C TRP A 195 -38.38 -38.00 8.13
N LEU A 196 -38.83 -38.30 6.91
CA LEU A 196 -38.16 -39.19 5.97
C LEU A 196 -38.32 -38.65 4.55
N THR A 197 -37.42 -39.01 3.64
CA THR A 197 -37.47 -38.61 2.23
C THR A 197 -37.65 -39.84 1.36
N LEU A 198 -38.74 -39.83 0.60
CA LEU A 198 -39.03 -40.79 -0.44
C LEU A 198 -38.20 -40.47 -1.67
N MET A 199 -37.63 -41.51 -2.28
CA MET A 199 -36.81 -41.43 -3.48
C MET A 199 -37.38 -42.38 -4.54
N ASP A 200 -37.64 -41.87 -5.73
CA ASP A 200 -37.86 -42.70 -6.92
C ASP A 200 -36.57 -42.80 -7.77
N THR A 201 -36.68 -43.29 -9.00
CA THR A 201 -35.54 -43.37 -9.92
C THR A 201 -34.95 -42.03 -10.35
N ASN A 202 -35.73 -40.95 -10.32
CA ASN A 202 -35.29 -39.59 -10.57
C ASN A 202 -34.58 -38.97 -9.34
N GLY A 203 -34.80 -39.55 -8.16
CA GLY A 203 -34.01 -39.29 -6.95
C GLY A 203 -32.57 -39.81 -7.06
N ARG A 204 -32.30 -40.72 -8.01
CA ARG A 204 -31.00 -41.23 -8.48
C ARG A 204 -30.13 -41.97 -7.44
N VAL A 205 -30.30 -41.72 -6.15
CA VAL A 205 -29.50 -42.28 -5.06
C VAL A 205 -30.41 -42.82 -3.96
N HIS A 206 -29.86 -43.64 -3.07
CA HIS A 206 -30.54 -44.22 -1.91
C HIS A 206 -31.82 -45.01 -2.25
N THR A 207 -31.79 -45.76 -3.35
CA THR A 207 -32.89 -46.64 -3.72
C THR A 207 -32.38 -48.02 -4.13
N GLN A 208 -32.92 -49.06 -3.49
CA GLN A 208 -32.61 -50.46 -3.81
C GLN A 208 -33.14 -50.90 -5.19
N TYR A 209 -33.93 -50.06 -5.85
CA TYR A 209 -34.58 -50.38 -7.13
C TYR A 209 -33.76 -49.99 -8.36
N ILE A 210 -32.74 -49.14 -8.20
CA ILE A 210 -31.77 -48.86 -9.26
C ILE A 210 -30.84 -50.06 -9.42
N PRO A 211 -30.61 -50.56 -10.65
CA PRO A 211 -29.65 -51.64 -10.89
C PRO A 211 -28.25 -51.28 -10.42
N ALA A 212 -27.56 -52.24 -9.80
CA ALA A 212 -26.18 -52.03 -9.36
C ALA A 212 -25.24 -51.66 -10.52
N PHE A 213 -24.18 -50.92 -10.20
CA PHE A 213 -23.09 -50.61 -11.11
C PHE A 213 -21.79 -51.30 -10.70
N ASP A 214 -20.92 -51.51 -11.69
CA ASP A 214 -19.61 -52.12 -11.49
C ASP A 214 -18.72 -51.16 -10.68
N ILE A 215 -18.57 -51.48 -9.39
CA ILE A 215 -17.77 -50.70 -8.45
C ILE A 215 -16.30 -50.64 -8.90
N GLY A 216 -15.77 -51.75 -9.43
CA GLY A 216 -14.40 -51.82 -9.91
C GLY A 216 -14.13 -50.83 -11.04
N LYS A 217 -15.09 -50.65 -11.96
CA LYS A 217 -15.01 -49.62 -13.02
C LYS A 217 -15.11 -48.18 -12.49
N VAL A 218 -15.93 -47.96 -11.45
CA VAL A 218 -16.07 -46.64 -10.83
C VAL A 218 -14.82 -46.24 -10.06
N LEU A 219 -14.20 -47.17 -9.33
CA LEU A 219 -12.94 -46.94 -8.62
C LEU A 219 -11.75 -46.86 -9.61
N GLY A 220 -11.73 -47.69 -10.64
CA GLY A 220 -10.63 -47.80 -11.60
C GLY A 220 -9.35 -48.33 -10.97
N HIS A 221 -8.21 -48.03 -11.60
CA HIS A 221 -6.89 -48.46 -11.14
C HIS A 221 -6.09 -47.25 -10.66
N SER A 222 -5.85 -47.17 -9.35
CA SER A 222 -5.01 -46.14 -8.74
C SER A 222 -4.28 -46.72 -7.53
N PRO A 223 -2.95 -46.52 -7.41
CA PRO A 223 -2.19 -46.94 -6.22
C PRO A 223 -2.72 -46.32 -4.91
N LEU A 224 -3.43 -45.18 -5.01
CA LEU A 224 -4.02 -44.52 -3.85
C LEU A 224 -5.14 -45.36 -3.21
N LEU A 225 -5.74 -46.30 -3.93
CA LEU A 225 -6.78 -47.18 -3.39
C LEU A 225 -6.21 -48.21 -2.40
N ASP A 226 -4.92 -48.51 -2.47
CA ASP A 226 -4.25 -49.46 -1.58
C ASP A 226 -3.75 -48.81 -0.28
N ILE A 227 -3.97 -47.50 -0.09
CA ILE A 227 -3.58 -46.78 1.13
C ILE A 227 -4.28 -47.38 2.34
N PRO A 228 -3.55 -47.73 3.42
CA PRO A 228 -4.13 -48.31 4.62
C PRO A 228 -4.91 -47.27 5.42
N ILE A 229 -6.09 -47.65 5.93
CA ILE A 229 -6.89 -46.77 6.80
C ILE A 229 -6.34 -46.83 8.23
N MET A 230 -5.82 -45.69 8.72
CA MET A 230 -5.29 -45.59 10.08
C MET A 230 -6.38 -45.20 11.09
N PRO A 231 -6.27 -45.61 12.37
CA PRO A 231 -7.25 -45.30 13.42
C PRO A 231 -7.15 -43.85 13.95
N LYS A 232 -6.92 -42.87 13.06
CA LYS A 232 -6.86 -41.44 13.38
C LYS A 232 -8.20 -40.71 13.22
N ALA A 233 -9.19 -41.38 12.63
CA ALA A 233 -10.53 -40.82 12.44
C ALA A 233 -11.59 -41.86 12.81
N ARG A 234 -12.66 -41.41 13.47
CA ARG A 234 -13.84 -42.23 13.78
C ARG A 234 -14.98 -41.83 12.87
N ILE A 235 -15.43 -42.80 12.08
CA ILE A 235 -16.51 -42.65 11.10
C ILE A 235 -17.49 -43.81 11.25
N VAL A 236 -18.78 -43.52 11.06
CA VAL A 236 -19.88 -44.48 11.11
C VAL A 236 -20.58 -44.49 9.76
N SER A 237 -21.01 -45.68 9.33
CA SER A 237 -21.81 -45.85 8.11
C SER A 237 -23.22 -45.33 8.33
N PRO A 238 -23.73 -44.43 7.46
CA PRO A 238 -25.08 -43.90 7.62
C PRO A 238 -26.18 -44.90 7.28
N ALA A 239 -25.82 -46.07 6.73
CA ALA A 239 -26.75 -47.16 6.44
C ALA A 239 -26.88 -48.14 7.62
N SER A 240 -25.76 -48.56 8.20
CA SER A 240 -25.73 -49.57 9.26
C SER A 240 -25.64 -48.98 10.68
N CYS A 241 -25.28 -47.70 10.79
CA CYS A 241 -24.96 -47.00 12.03
C CYS A 241 -23.83 -47.67 12.84
N LYS A 242 -22.96 -48.44 12.17
CA LYS A 242 -21.75 -49.06 12.75
C LYS A 242 -20.48 -48.41 12.21
N HIS A 243 -19.37 -48.53 12.93
CA HIS A 243 -18.07 -48.07 12.47
C HIS A 243 -17.66 -48.78 11.17
N TYR A 244 -17.02 -48.03 10.26
CA TYR A 244 -16.35 -48.65 9.13
C TYR A 244 -15.08 -49.35 9.61
N ASP A 245 -14.91 -50.61 9.23
CA ASP A 245 -13.72 -51.40 9.53
C ASP A 245 -13.21 -52.00 8.21
N HIS A 246 -12.29 -51.27 7.57
CA HIS A 246 -11.74 -51.63 6.25
C HIS A 246 -10.23 -51.45 6.24
N PRO A 247 -9.49 -52.37 5.61
CA PRO A 247 -8.03 -52.32 5.61
C PRO A 247 -7.46 -51.23 4.69
N THR A 248 -8.16 -50.89 3.59
CA THR A 248 -7.67 -49.95 2.57
C THR A 248 -8.73 -48.94 2.14
N LEU A 249 -8.28 -47.83 1.54
CA LEU A 249 -9.16 -46.80 0.98
C LEU A 249 -10.10 -47.34 -0.10
N GLY A 250 -9.64 -48.25 -0.96
CA GLY A 250 -10.45 -48.87 -2.01
C GLY A 250 -11.57 -49.77 -1.47
N ALA A 251 -11.29 -50.56 -0.42
CA ALA A 251 -12.31 -51.37 0.24
C ALA A 251 -13.39 -50.50 0.89
N LEU A 252 -12.96 -49.43 1.56
CA LEU A 252 -13.85 -48.45 2.18
C LEU A 252 -14.72 -47.71 1.15
N LEU A 253 -14.12 -47.25 0.04
CA LEU A 253 -14.85 -46.58 -1.04
C LEU A 253 -15.85 -47.52 -1.72
N SER A 254 -15.54 -48.82 -1.84
CA SER A 254 -16.45 -49.82 -2.41
C SER A 254 -17.77 -49.91 -1.64
N GLU A 255 -17.71 -49.98 -0.31
CA GLU A 255 -18.92 -49.95 0.53
C GLU A 255 -19.66 -48.62 0.40
N ILE A 256 -18.93 -47.49 0.41
CA ILE A 256 -19.52 -46.16 0.34
C ILE A 256 -20.29 -45.94 -0.97
N LEU A 257 -19.77 -46.42 -2.10
CA LEU A 257 -20.45 -46.33 -3.38
C LEU A 257 -21.79 -47.07 -3.37
N LEU A 258 -21.86 -48.22 -2.69
CA LEU A 258 -23.12 -48.94 -2.47
C LEU A 258 -24.06 -48.17 -1.55
N VAL A 259 -23.54 -47.60 -0.46
CA VAL A 259 -24.32 -46.80 0.49
C VAL A 259 -24.97 -45.60 -0.19
N ILE A 260 -24.21 -44.89 -1.04
CA ILE A 260 -24.73 -43.75 -1.81
C ILE A 260 -25.81 -44.21 -2.79
N ALA A 261 -25.59 -45.31 -3.50
CA ALA A 261 -26.49 -45.73 -4.56
C ALA A 261 -27.79 -46.38 -4.04
N HIS A 262 -27.71 -47.27 -3.06
CA HIS A 262 -28.80 -48.23 -2.79
C HIS A 262 -29.33 -48.20 -1.36
N ASN A 263 -28.55 -47.73 -0.38
CA ASN A 263 -28.94 -47.86 1.02
C ASN A 263 -29.67 -46.62 1.55
N ILE A 264 -30.57 -46.86 2.51
CA ILE A 264 -31.29 -45.83 3.26
C ILE A 264 -30.31 -45.10 4.19
N LEU A 265 -30.31 -43.76 4.16
CA LEU A 265 -29.52 -42.94 5.08
C LEU A 265 -30.27 -42.68 6.40
N ARG A 266 -29.67 -43.00 7.53
CA ARG A 266 -30.25 -42.81 8.87
C ARG A 266 -29.60 -41.62 9.57
N ILE A 267 -30.07 -40.41 9.30
CA ILE A 267 -29.40 -39.16 9.71
C ILE A 267 -29.26 -39.05 11.23
N HIS A 268 -30.37 -39.19 11.96
CA HIS A 268 -30.38 -39.05 13.43
C HIS A 268 -29.56 -40.17 14.10
N ASP A 269 -29.80 -41.43 13.73
CA ASP A 269 -29.12 -42.60 14.31
C ASP A 269 -27.61 -42.54 14.10
N THR A 270 -27.16 -42.07 12.94
CA THR A 270 -25.73 -41.92 12.62
C THR A 270 -25.06 -40.84 13.45
N ALA A 271 -25.72 -39.69 13.59
CA ALA A 271 -25.26 -38.63 14.48
C ALA A 271 -25.18 -39.13 15.92
N GLN A 272 -26.21 -39.84 16.39
CA GLN A 272 -26.24 -40.41 17.73
C GLN A 272 -25.11 -41.43 17.95
N ALA A 273 -24.85 -42.31 16.99
CA ALA A 273 -23.79 -43.33 17.05
C ALA A 273 -22.38 -42.72 17.15
N ILE A 274 -22.06 -41.71 16.32
CA ILE A 274 -20.77 -41.00 16.41
C ILE A 274 -20.63 -40.27 17.74
N ILE A 275 -21.66 -39.52 18.14
CA ILE A 275 -21.63 -38.66 19.34
C ILE A 275 -21.59 -39.50 20.62
N SER A 276 -22.24 -40.67 20.65
CA SER A 276 -22.13 -41.64 21.77
C SER A 276 -20.69 -42.09 22.01
N GLY A 277 -19.83 -42.07 20.99
CA GLY A 277 -18.42 -42.45 21.11
C GLY A 277 -17.49 -41.33 21.61
N MET A 278 -18.03 -40.13 21.91
CA MET A 278 -17.27 -38.95 22.32
C MET A 278 -17.29 -38.74 23.85
N GLU A 279 -16.24 -38.10 24.39
CA GLU A 279 -16.12 -37.80 25.82
C GLU A 279 -17.01 -36.61 26.24
N ALA A 280 -17.95 -36.84 27.16
CA ALA A 280 -19.00 -35.87 27.54
C ALA A 280 -18.50 -34.52 28.09
N ASN A 281 -17.29 -34.45 28.65
CA ASN A 281 -16.78 -33.25 29.34
C ASN A 281 -15.88 -32.34 28.48
N ARG A 282 -15.63 -32.67 27.20
CA ARG A 282 -14.72 -31.92 26.31
C ARG A 282 -15.51 -31.00 25.38
N LEU A 283 -15.02 -29.79 25.15
CA LEU A 283 -15.61 -28.86 24.16
C LEU A 283 -15.47 -29.47 22.76
N ILE A 284 -16.56 -29.52 21.99
CA ILE A 284 -16.55 -30.00 20.60
C ILE A 284 -16.38 -28.82 19.65
N SER A 285 -15.39 -28.88 18.76
CA SER A 285 -15.29 -27.95 17.63
C SER A 285 -15.96 -28.58 16.41
N LEU A 286 -17.18 -28.13 16.11
CA LEU A 286 -17.99 -28.61 14.98
C LEU A 286 -17.57 -27.86 13.71
N ILE A 287 -16.73 -28.50 12.90
CA ILE A 287 -16.21 -27.95 11.65
C ILE A 287 -17.14 -28.37 10.52
N VAL A 288 -17.68 -27.40 9.79
CA VAL A 288 -18.63 -27.67 8.71
C VAL A 288 -17.94 -27.46 7.37
N ALA A 289 -17.57 -28.56 6.71
CA ALA A 289 -16.75 -28.56 5.49
C ALA A 289 -17.49 -28.08 4.22
N SER A 290 -18.70 -27.53 4.37
CA SER A 290 -19.54 -26.86 3.37
C SER A 290 -20.91 -26.62 4.01
N PRO A 291 -21.66 -25.56 3.64
CA PRO A 291 -23.07 -25.42 4.03
C PRO A 291 -23.84 -26.74 3.88
N THR A 292 -24.72 -27.06 4.81
CA THR A 292 -25.53 -28.29 4.77
C THR A 292 -26.85 -28.13 5.52
N GLY A 293 -27.93 -28.72 4.97
CA GLY A 293 -29.22 -28.81 5.65
C GLY A 293 -29.22 -29.69 6.92
N HIS A 294 -28.17 -30.50 7.12
CA HIS A 294 -28.07 -31.44 8.24
C HIS A 294 -27.53 -30.82 9.53
N LEU A 295 -27.03 -29.58 9.48
CA LEU A 295 -26.39 -28.94 10.64
C LEU A 295 -27.32 -28.88 11.86
N LEU A 296 -28.58 -28.48 11.67
CA LEU A 296 -29.57 -28.39 12.74
C LEU A 296 -29.87 -29.75 13.38
N ALA A 297 -29.89 -30.82 12.58
CA ALA A 297 -30.11 -32.17 13.10
C ALA A 297 -28.95 -32.64 13.98
N VAL A 298 -27.71 -32.36 13.57
CA VAL A 298 -26.51 -32.68 14.36
C VAL A 298 -26.46 -31.85 15.64
N GLN A 299 -26.76 -30.55 15.57
CA GLN A 299 -26.85 -29.67 16.73
C GLN A 299 -27.87 -30.17 17.75
N LYS A 300 -29.04 -30.62 17.28
CA LYS A 300 -30.07 -31.18 18.15
C LYS A 300 -29.56 -32.41 18.93
N VAL A 301 -28.84 -33.33 18.28
CA VAL A 301 -28.26 -34.50 18.97
C VAL A 301 -27.20 -34.10 20.02
N LEU A 302 -26.38 -33.09 19.71
CA LEU A 302 -25.40 -32.55 20.67
C LEU A 302 -26.09 -31.89 21.87
N GLN A 303 -27.18 -31.17 21.64
CA GLN A 303 -28.00 -30.53 22.67
C GLN A 303 -28.73 -31.55 23.55
N ASP A 304 -29.37 -32.56 22.94
CA ASP A 304 -30.10 -33.62 23.65
C ASP A 304 -29.19 -34.41 24.60
N LYS A 305 -27.88 -34.47 24.30
CA LYS A 305 -26.84 -35.12 25.11
C LYS A 305 -26.02 -34.16 25.98
N ALA A 306 -26.42 -32.89 26.06
CA ALA A 306 -25.77 -31.86 26.88
C ALA A 306 -24.26 -31.60 26.59
N PHE A 307 -23.80 -31.81 25.36
CA PHE A 307 -22.43 -31.46 24.96
C PHE A 307 -22.26 -29.95 24.78
N LYS A 308 -21.10 -29.41 25.20
CA LYS A 308 -20.68 -28.04 24.84
C LYS A 308 -20.00 -28.07 23.47
N TYR A 309 -20.40 -27.18 22.57
CA TYR A 309 -19.80 -27.10 21.24
C TYR A 309 -19.71 -25.67 20.70
N GLU A 310 -18.74 -25.45 19.80
CA GLU A 310 -18.59 -24.26 18.96
C GLU A 310 -18.69 -24.65 17.48
N ILE A 311 -19.16 -23.74 16.63
CA ILE A 311 -19.26 -23.98 15.20
C ILE A 311 -18.15 -23.21 14.48
N ARG A 312 -17.30 -23.92 13.75
CA ARG A 312 -16.32 -23.32 12.84
C ARG A 312 -16.85 -23.40 11.41
N GLN A 313 -17.19 -22.23 10.88
CA GLN A 313 -17.60 -22.00 9.50
C GLN A 313 -16.87 -20.75 9.00
N HIS A 314 -16.20 -20.83 7.84
CA HIS A 314 -15.64 -19.65 7.18
C HIS A 314 -16.82 -18.78 6.75
N ARG A 315 -17.08 -17.72 7.51
CA ARG A 315 -18.00 -16.67 7.05
C ARG A 315 -17.29 -15.92 5.93
N ALA A 316 -17.98 -15.77 4.79
CA ALA A 316 -17.60 -14.80 3.78
C ALA A 316 -17.76 -13.39 4.37
N HIS A 317 -16.80 -12.93 5.18
CA HIS A 317 -16.38 -11.53 5.37
C HIS A 317 -15.42 -11.40 6.58
N GLY A 318 -14.23 -10.84 6.32
CA GLY A 318 -13.61 -9.84 7.19
C GLY A 318 -12.42 -10.28 8.07
N THR A 319 -11.26 -9.77 7.68
CA THR A 319 -10.02 -9.55 8.47
C THR A 319 -9.01 -10.70 8.54
N SER A 320 -8.18 -10.78 7.50
CA SER A 320 -6.87 -11.43 7.53
C SER A 320 -5.79 -10.36 7.35
N PHE A 321 -4.64 -10.52 8.02
CA PHE A 321 -3.43 -9.76 7.76
C PHE A 321 -3.16 -9.73 6.25
N THR A 322 -3.35 -8.59 5.58
CA THR A 322 -3.18 -8.48 4.13
C THR A 322 -1.69 -8.53 3.80
N ARG A 323 -1.21 -9.71 3.39
CA ARG A 323 0.04 -9.83 2.63
C ARG A 323 -0.05 -8.93 1.39
N ARG A 324 1.07 -8.32 1.00
CA ARG A 324 1.18 -7.43 -0.16
C ARG A 324 0.51 -8.05 -1.39
N GLY A 325 -0.54 -7.42 -1.93
CA GLY A 325 -1.42 -7.86 -3.04
C GLY A 325 -2.01 -9.26 -2.94
N GLY A 326 -2.65 -9.55 -1.81
CA GLY A 326 -3.58 -10.67 -1.70
C GLY A 326 -4.98 -10.37 -2.26
N SER A 327 -5.28 -9.13 -2.70
CA SER A 327 -6.63 -8.76 -3.14
C SER A 327 -6.87 -8.81 -4.67
N ASP A 328 -5.81 -8.82 -5.48
CA ASP A 328 -5.83 -8.65 -6.95
C ASP A 328 -6.50 -7.33 -7.39
N LEU A 329 -6.44 -6.30 -6.53
CA LEU A 329 -7.00 -4.98 -6.80
C LEU A 329 -5.90 -4.00 -7.19
N ILE A 330 -6.18 -3.17 -8.20
CA ILE A 330 -5.28 -2.11 -8.65
C ILE A 330 -5.90 -0.75 -8.32
N ALA A 331 -5.19 0.05 -7.54
CA ALA A 331 -5.57 1.43 -7.23
C ALA A 331 -5.13 2.38 -8.34
N ILE A 332 -6.03 3.28 -8.74
CA ILE A 332 -5.69 4.47 -9.52
C ILE A 332 -5.42 5.59 -8.52
N VAL A 333 -4.16 6.02 -8.41
CA VAL A 333 -3.70 6.96 -7.38
C VAL A 333 -3.42 8.37 -7.91
N GLY A 334 -3.38 8.56 -9.23
CA GLY A 334 -3.21 9.89 -9.83
C GLY A 334 -3.67 9.91 -11.28
N ILE A 335 -4.15 11.07 -11.72
CA ILE A 335 -4.62 11.29 -13.09
C ILE A 335 -4.20 12.66 -13.59
N SER A 336 -3.98 12.78 -14.90
CA SER A 336 -3.91 14.07 -15.61
C SER A 336 -4.29 13.86 -17.07
N GLY A 337 -4.79 14.92 -17.72
CA GLY A 337 -5.08 14.91 -19.13
C GLY A 337 -5.21 16.31 -19.71
N ARG A 338 -5.23 16.36 -21.05
CA ARG A 338 -5.61 17.53 -21.84
C ARG A 338 -6.67 17.08 -22.85
N PHE A 339 -7.76 17.82 -22.90
CA PHE A 339 -8.93 17.49 -23.69
C PHE A 339 -9.34 18.71 -24.53
N PRO A 340 -10.11 18.51 -25.61
CA PRO A 340 -10.62 19.61 -26.41
C PRO A 340 -11.36 20.66 -25.57
N GLY A 341 -10.85 21.89 -25.54
CA GLY A 341 -11.38 23.01 -24.73
C GLY A 341 -11.02 22.99 -23.24
N SER A 342 -10.32 21.95 -22.74
CA SER A 342 -10.08 21.78 -21.30
C SER A 342 -8.62 21.41 -21.01
N GLU A 343 -7.94 22.29 -20.27
CA GLU A 343 -6.53 22.11 -19.88
C GLU A 343 -6.34 21.26 -18.60
N THR A 344 -7.40 20.86 -17.90
CA THR A 344 -7.33 20.05 -16.67
C THR A 344 -8.47 19.02 -16.63
N VAL A 345 -8.37 18.01 -15.75
CA VAL A 345 -9.45 17.03 -15.56
C VAL A 345 -10.68 17.64 -14.89
N GLU A 346 -10.48 18.64 -14.02
CA GLU A 346 -11.55 19.41 -13.40
C GLU A 346 -12.33 20.23 -14.43
N THR A 347 -11.64 21.05 -15.23
CA THR A 347 -12.31 21.84 -16.28
C THR A 347 -12.95 20.97 -17.36
N PHE A 348 -12.37 19.78 -17.62
CA PHE A 348 -12.99 18.80 -18.50
C PHE A 348 -14.32 18.29 -17.95
N PHE A 349 -14.39 17.95 -16.67
CA PHE A 349 -15.64 17.50 -16.07
C PHE A 349 -16.69 18.61 -16.02
N GLU A 350 -16.28 19.85 -15.71
CA GLU A 350 -17.16 21.02 -15.77
C GLU A 350 -17.75 21.23 -17.18
N ASP A 351 -16.93 21.08 -18.22
CA ASP A 351 -17.38 21.17 -19.62
C ASP A 351 -18.37 20.06 -19.99
N LEU A 352 -18.17 18.83 -19.47
CA LEU A 352 -19.12 17.73 -19.64
C LEU A 352 -20.45 18.01 -18.95
N GLU A 353 -20.44 18.53 -17.72
CA GLU A 353 -21.65 18.90 -16.99
C GLU A 353 -22.44 20.01 -17.70
N GLN A 354 -21.72 20.95 -18.34
CA GLN A 354 -22.32 22.02 -19.14
C GLN A 354 -22.79 21.56 -20.53
N GLY A 355 -22.54 20.30 -20.90
CA GLY A 355 -22.91 19.76 -22.22
C GLY A 355 -22.17 20.41 -23.39
N LYS A 356 -20.97 20.99 -23.14
CA LYS A 356 -20.18 21.65 -24.18
C LYS A 356 -19.69 20.63 -25.21
N THR A 357 -19.67 21.08 -26.46
CA THR A 357 -19.20 20.33 -27.63
C THR A 357 -18.35 21.25 -28.50
N GLN A 358 -17.28 20.73 -29.07
CA GLN A 358 -16.34 21.52 -29.90
C GLN A 358 -16.61 21.28 -31.38
N HIS A 359 -16.63 22.37 -32.15
CA HIS A 359 -17.19 22.32 -33.50
C HIS A 359 -16.24 22.80 -34.60
N LYS A 360 -15.55 23.95 -34.56
CA LYS A 360 -14.80 24.42 -35.75
C LYS A 360 -13.31 24.04 -35.74
N ILE A 361 -12.80 23.54 -36.88
CA ILE A 361 -11.35 23.31 -37.06
C ILE A 361 -10.62 24.66 -37.04
N PRO A 362 -9.63 24.86 -36.15
CA PRO A 362 -8.92 26.13 -36.09
C PRO A 362 -7.87 26.25 -37.20
N ASN A 363 -7.74 27.44 -37.79
CA ASN A 363 -6.73 27.74 -38.83
C ASN A 363 -5.28 27.50 -38.37
N THR A 364 -5.06 27.40 -37.05
CA THR A 364 -3.76 27.03 -36.47
C THR A 364 -3.41 25.54 -36.65
N ARG A 365 -4.28 24.71 -37.26
CA ARG A 365 -3.99 23.32 -37.62
C ARG A 365 -3.68 23.21 -39.11
N PHE A 366 -4.66 23.56 -39.94
CA PHE A 366 -4.53 23.63 -41.40
C PHE A 366 -5.63 24.52 -41.96
N ASP A 367 -5.45 24.94 -43.22
CA ASP A 367 -6.41 25.76 -43.96
C ASP A 367 -7.60 24.91 -44.43
N LEU A 368 -8.74 24.99 -43.73
CA LEU A 368 -9.93 24.19 -44.06
C LEU A 368 -10.45 24.48 -45.48
N ASP A 369 -10.37 25.72 -45.96
CA ASP A 369 -10.92 26.08 -47.27
C ASP A 369 -10.18 25.37 -48.41
N LYS A 370 -8.89 25.07 -48.22
CA LYS A 370 -8.07 24.30 -49.15
C LYS A 370 -8.43 22.81 -49.19
N TYR A 371 -8.81 22.24 -48.05
CA TYR A 371 -8.99 20.79 -47.89
C TYR A 371 -10.45 20.36 -47.75
N HIS A 372 -11.41 21.28 -47.70
CA HIS A 372 -12.83 20.94 -47.65
C HIS A 372 -13.36 20.66 -49.06
N ASP A 373 -13.98 19.50 -49.24
CA ASP A 373 -14.72 19.13 -50.46
C ASP A 373 -16.06 18.50 -50.07
N PRO A 374 -17.19 19.20 -50.27
CA PRO A 374 -18.50 18.67 -49.91
C PRO A 374 -18.94 17.50 -50.80
N THR A 375 -18.36 17.29 -51.99
CA THR A 375 -18.73 16.16 -52.87
C THR A 375 -18.03 14.87 -52.45
N GLY A 376 -16.87 14.97 -51.79
CA GLY A 376 -16.04 13.83 -51.40
C GLY A 376 -15.33 13.14 -52.58
N GLU A 377 -15.33 13.76 -53.76
CA GLU A 377 -14.73 13.18 -54.98
C GLU A 377 -13.23 13.49 -55.07
N ARG A 378 -12.77 14.61 -54.52
CA ARG A 378 -11.37 15.01 -54.61
C ARG A 378 -10.52 14.29 -53.55
N ILE A 379 -9.45 13.66 -54.01
CA ILE A 379 -8.47 13.00 -53.14
C ILE A 379 -7.82 14.01 -52.17
N HIS A 380 -7.42 13.54 -50.99
CA HIS A 380 -6.81 14.36 -49.92
C HIS A 380 -7.70 15.50 -49.39
N THR A 381 -9.02 15.41 -49.57
CA THR A 381 -9.97 16.40 -49.03
C THR A 381 -11.05 15.76 -48.16
N THR A 382 -11.70 16.58 -47.34
CA THR A 382 -12.63 16.16 -46.29
C THR A 382 -14.00 16.78 -46.49
N THR A 383 -15.04 16.00 -46.27
CA THR A 383 -16.43 16.47 -46.17
C THR A 383 -16.74 17.04 -44.77
N ALA A 384 -15.87 16.81 -43.79
CA ALA A 384 -16.07 17.24 -42.42
C ALA A 384 -15.49 18.65 -42.18
N GLN A 385 -16.36 19.57 -41.75
CA GLN A 385 -15.98 20.93 -41.36
C GLN A 385 -15.67 21.07 -39.86
N HIS A 386 -15.93 20.00 -39.10
CA HIS A 386 -15.94 20.03 -37.65
C HIS A 386 -14.98 19.03 -37.01
N GLY A 387 -14.45 19.37 -35.84
CA GLY A 387 -13.55 18.53 -35.08
C GLY A 387 -13.32 19.03 -33.66
N ALA A 388 -12.67 18.20 -32.85
CA ALA A 388 -12.39 18.50 -31.44
C ALA A 388 -10.87 18.60 -31.24
N PHE A 389 -10.40 19.82 -30.96
CA PHE A 389 -8.98 20.15 -30.88
C PHE A 389 -8.63 20.74 -29.51
N MET A 390 -7.42 20.43 -29.02
CA MET A 390 -6.83 21.17 -27.91
C MET A 390 -6.45 22.57 -28.38
N ASP A 391 -6.55 23.57 -27.50
CA ASP A 391 -6.28 24.96 -27.89
C ASP A 391 -4.78 25.19 -28.14
N ASN A 392 -3.93 24.74 -27.21
CA ASN A 392 -2.51 25.09 -27.16
C ASN A 392 -1.54 23.88 -27.15
N PRO A 393 -1.63 22.93 -28.10
CA PRO A 393 -0.86 21.67 -28.05
C PRO A 393 0.66 21.85 -28.17
N GLY A 394 1.14 23.03 -28.58
CA GLY A 394 2.57 23.32 -28.74
C GLY A 394 3.28 23.83 -27.47
N LEU A 395 2.55 24.26 -26.43
CA LEU A 395 3.16 24.82 -25.22
C LEU A 395 3.89 23.75 -24.41
N PHE A 396 5.11 24.05 -23.97
CA PHE A 396 5.96 23.09 -23.25
C PHE A 396 7.05 23.77 -22.40
N ASP A 397 7.19 23.37 -21.13
CA ASP A 397 8.31 23.79 -20.27
C ASP A 397 9.53 22.91 -20.51
N ASN A 398 10.33 23.27 -21.51
CA ASN A 398 11.53 22.53 -21.86
C ASN A 398 12.60 22.55 -20.75
N ARG A 399 12.62 23.57 -19.87
CA ARG A 399 13.61 23.71 -18.79
C ARG A 399 13.32 22.76 -17.63
N LEU A 400 12.05 22.48 -17.35
CA LEU A 400 11.63 21.45 -16.38
C LEU A 400 12.23 20.10 -16.78
N PHE A 401 12.12 19.72 -18.05
CA PHE A 401 12.55 18.41 -18.55
C PHE A 401 14.02 18.33 -19.01
N ASN A 402 14.80 19.42 -18.87
CA ASN A 402 16.19 19.52 -19.34
C ASN A 402 16.35 19.30 -20.85
N ILE A 403 15.49 19.94 -21.64
CA ILE A 403 15.45 19.83 -23.10
C ILE A 403 15.81 21.18 -23.71
N SER A 404 16.77 21.22 -24.64
CA SER A 404 17.16 22.46 -25.30
C SER A 404 16.02 23.01 -26.19
N PRO A 405 15.90 24.34 -26.38
CA PRO A 405 14.88 24.91 -27.26
C PRO A 405 14.90 24.34 -28.68
N ARG A 406 16.11 24.12 -29.24
CA ARG A 406 16.32 23.50 -30.56
C ARG A 406 15.73 22.09 -30.62
N LYS A 407 15.96 21.27 -29.59
CA LYS A 407 15.39 19.92 -29.48
C LYS A 407 13.87 19.96 -29.29
N ALA A 408 13.37 20.83 -28.40
CA ALA A 408 11.94 20.95 -28.12
C ALA A 408 11.13 21.32 -29.37
N ARG A 409 11.70 22.12 -30.28
CA ARG A 409 11.08 22.48 -31.58
C ARG A 409 10.87 21.26 -32.48
N GLN A 410 11.83 20.34 -32.50
CA GLN A 410 11.76 19.11 -33.28
C GLN A 410 10.84 18.06 -32.63
N MET A 411 10.65 18.10 -31.31
CA MET A 411 9.83 17.11 -30.59
C MET A 411 8.36 17.13 -31.01
N ASP A 412 7.80 15.94 -31.27
CA ASP A 412 6.36 15.75 -31.40
C ASP A 412 5.63 16.40 -30.20
N PRO A 413 4.67 17.32 -30.43
CA PRO A 413 3.91 17.93 -29.34
C PRO A 413 3.21 16.90 -28.46
N LEU A 414 2.88 15.71 -28.97
CA LEU A 414 2.33 14.65 -28.14
C LEU A 414 3.34 14.10 -27.11
N GLN A 415 4.62 13.96 -27.49
CA GLN A 415 5.68 13.59 -26.53
C GLN A 415 5.93 14.69 -25.50
N ARG A 416 5.76 15.96 -25.89
CA ARG A 416 5.85 17.10 -24.96
C ARG A 416 4.70 17.06 -23.95
N LEU A 417 3.47 16.86 -24.42
CA LEU A 417 2.29 16.72 -23.57
C LEU A 417 2.40 15.50 -22.64
N LEU A 418 2.91 14.37 -23.13
CA LEU A 418 3.16 13.17 -22.32
C LEU A 418 4.06 13.48 -21.11
N LEU A 419 5.15 14.23 -21.31
CA LEU A 419 6.04 14.65 -20.23
C LEU A 419 5.29 15.51 -19.20
N THR A 420 4.53 16.49 -19.67
CA THR A 420 3.76 17.41 -18.81
C THR A 420 2.66 16.67 -18.02
N THR A 421 1.80 15.90 -18.69
CA THR A 421 0.67 15.22 -18.05
C THR A 421 1.14 14.10 -17.13
N SER A 422 2.24 13.41 -17.46
CA SER A 422 2.82 12.43 -16.53
C SER A 422 3.38 13.09 -15.28
N TYR A 423 4.06 14.24 -15.42
CA TYR A 423 4.53 15.01 -14.26
C TYR A 423 3.37 15.43 -13.35
N GLU A 424 2.27 15.91 -13.94
CA GLU A 424 1.07 16.30 -13.20
C GLU A 424 0.36 15.10 -12.55
N ALA A 425 0.23 13.97 -13.25
CA ALA A 425 -0.37 12.75 -12.71
C ALA A 425 0.45 12.19 -11.53
N LEU A 426 1.78 12.29 -11.60
CA LEU A 426 2.67 11.97 -10.49
C LEU A 426 2.49 12.94 -9.30
N GLU A 427 2.36 14.25 -9.54
CA GLU A 427 2.07 15.20 -8.46
C GLU A 427 0.68 14.99 -7.83
N SER A 428 -0.32 14.63 -8.65
CA SER A 428 -1.66 14.22 -8.21
C SER A 428 -1.57 12.97 -7.32
N ALA A 429 -0.74 11.98 -7.70
CA ALA A 429 -0.46 10.80 -6.88
C ALA A 429 0.40 11.06 -5.63
N GLY A 430 0.87 12.30 -5.44
CA GLY A 430 1.80 12.62 -4.36
C GLY A 430 3.12 11.85 -4.44
N TYR A 431 3.57 11.52 -5.66
CA TYR A 431 4.80 10.78 -5.91
C TYR A 431 6.01 11.53 -5.34
N SER A 432 6.91 10.79 -4.71
CA SER A 432 8.21 11.28 -4.26
C SER A 432 9.24 10.20 -4.48
N LYS A 433 10.38 10.60 -5.05
CA LYS A 433 11.41 9.67 -5.52
C LYS A 433 11.97 8.83 -4.36
N ASP A 434 11.93 7.50 -4.52
CA ASP A 434 12.47 6.51 -3.58
C ASP A 434 12.02 6.74 -2.12
N ALA A 435 10.81 7.29 -1.94
CA ALA A 435 10.26 7.61 -0.62
C ALA A 435 9.75 6.36 0.10
N THR A 436 9.33 5.36 -0.67
CA THR A 436 8.68 4.12 -0.21
C THR A 436 9.12 2.94 -1.07
N LEU A 437 8.72 1.72 -0.70
CA LEU A 437 9.00 0.52 -1.51
C LEU A 437 8.35 0.59 -2.89
N ALA A 438 7.08 1.02 -3.00
CA ALA A 438 6.39 1.06 -4.29
C ALA A 438 6.88 2.19 -5.21
N THR A 439 7.56 3.20 -4.66
CA THR A 439 8.13 4.33 -5.41
C THR A 439 9.63 4.19 -5.67
N GLN A 440 10.21 3.01 -5.41
CA GLN A 440 11.60 2.72 -5.78
C GLN A 440 11.77 2.82 -7.30
N SER A 441 12.79 3.56 -7.71
CA SER A 441 13.00 3.91 -9.13
C SER A 441 13.11 2.68 -10.05
N ASN A 442 13.64 1.55 -9.58
CA ASN A 442 13.75 0.30 -10.35
C ASN A 442 12.44 -0.50 -10.47
N ARG A 443 11.37 -0.10 -9.77
CA ARG A 443 10.07 -0.80 -9.72
C ARG A 443 8.94 -0.03 -10.41
N ILE A 444 9.29 1.00 -11.19
CA ILE A 444 8.33 1.87 -11.90
C ILE A 444 8.41 1.60 -13.40
N VAL A 445 7.28 1.26 -14.02
CA VAL A 445 7.14 0.90 -15.44
C VAL A 445 6.22 1.90 -16.15
N THR A 446 6.46 2.15 -17.44
CA THR A 446 5.65 3.09 -18.24
C THR A 446 5.07 2.42 -19.49
N TYR A 447 3.76 2.53 -19.67
CA TYR A 447 3.01 2.10 -20.84
C TYR A 447 2.34 3.32 -21.48
N PHE A 448 2.72 3.69 -22.70
CA PHE A 448 2.12 4.82 -23.39
C PHE A 448 1.63 4.46 -24.79
N GLY A 449 0.37 4.83 -25.04
CA GLY A 449 -0.31 4.65 -26.31
C GLY A 449 -0.15 5.81 -27.28
N GLN A 450 0.31 5.55 -28.51
CA GLN A 450 0.33 6.53 -29.58
C GLN A 450 0.03 5.87 -30.93
N ALA A 451 -1.01 6.35 -31.63
CA ALA A 451 -1.47 5.77 -32.90
C ALA A 451 -1.11 6.61 -34.15
N SER A 452 -0.73 7.88 -34.01
CA SER A 452 -0.36 8.74 -35.15
C SER A 452 1.04 9.37 -34.98
N GLU A 453 1.64 9.77 -36.10
CA GLU A 453 2.96 10.42 -36.17
C GLU A 453 2.91 11.63 -37.11
N ASP A 454 1.82 12.40 -37.08
CA ASP A 454 1.54 13.56 -37.94
C ASP A 454 2.67 14.59 -37.97
N TRP A 455 3.36 14.74 -36.84
CA TRP A 455 4.47 15.69 -36.72
C TRP A 455 5.64 15.36 -37.66
N ARG A 456 5.74 14.12 -38.15
CA ARG A 456 6.69 13.71 -39.17
C ARG A 456 6.52 14.52 -40.45
N GLU A 457 5.29 14.72 -40.90
CA GLU A 457 5.00 15.48 -42.12
C GLU A 457 5.41 16.94 -41.97
N ILE A 458 5.11 17.54 -40.81
CA ILE A 458 5.49 18.93 -40.50
C ILE A 458 7.02 19.08 -40.54
N LEU A 459 7.78 18.18 -39.89
CA LEU A 459 9.25 18.26 -39.89
C LEU A 459 9.87 18.02 -41.26
N ASN A 460 9.29 17.14 -42.07
CA ASN A 460 9.76 16.93 -43.45
C ASN A 460 9.63 18.20 -44.30
N ASN A 461 8.62 19.03 -44.03
CA ASN A 461 8.38 20.28 -44.73
C ASN A 461 9.17 21.46 -44.16
N GLU A 462 9.35 21.54 -42.82
CA GLU A 462 10.02 22.67 -42.15
C GLU A 462 11.54 22.50 -41.99
N GLY A 463 12.06 21.27 -42.10
CA GLY A 463 13.48 20.96 -42.03
C GLY A 463 13.86 19.99 -40.91
N ILE A 464 14.68 18.99 -41.28
CA ILE A 464 15.14 17.91 -40.42
C ILE A 464 16.43 18.30 -39.70
N ASP A 465 16.55 17.90 -38.43
CA ASP A 465 17.75 18.09 -37.60
C ASP A 465 18.16 16.76 -36.94
N ILE A 466 19.31 16.73 -36.25
CA ILE A 466 19.84 15.55 -35.51
C ILE A 466 18.84 14.98 -34.48
N TYR A 467 17.86 15.77 -34.07
CA TYR A 467 16.83 15.37 -33.10
C TYR A 467 15.63 14.66 -33.73
N TYR A 468 15.54 14.57 -35.06
CA TYR A 468 14.36 14.05 -35.77
C TYR A 468 13.94 12.65 -35.31
N VAL A 469 14.87 11.67 -35.29
CA VAL A 469 14.54 10.29 -34.90
C VAL A 469 14.07 10.20 -33.45
N PRO A 470 14.80 10.72 -32.44
CA PRO A 470 14.32 10.69 -31.06
C PRO A 470 13.01 11.46 -30.84
N SER A 471 12.72 12.47 -31.65
CA SER A 471 11.58 13.36 -31.49
C SER A 471 10.26 12.79 -32.01
N LEU A 472 10.31 11.76 -32.87
CA LEU A 472 9.15 11.16 -33.50
C LEU A 472 8.95 9.70 -33.10
N SER A 473 10.03 8.91 -33.04
CA SER A 473 9.94 7.46 -32.85
C SER A 473 9.23 7.10 -31.53
N ARG A 474 8.14 6.33 -31.64
CA ARG A 474 7.20 6.05 -30.54
C ARG A 474 7.86 5.54 -29.24
N PRO A 475 8.86 4.63 -29.25
CA PRO A 475 9.53 4.18 -28.02
C PRO A 475 10.16 5.32 -27.21
N PHE A 476 10.55 6.43 -27.85
CA PHE A 476 11.16 7.56 -27.14
C PHE A 476 10.18 8.30 -26.23
N GLY A 477 8.86 8.26 -26.50
CA GLY A 477 7.86 8.88 -25.63
C GLY A 477 7.95 8.36 -24.19
N PRO A 478 7.59 7.09 -23.92
CA PRO A 478 7.69 6.50 -22.59
C PRO A 478 9.15 6.40 -22.10
N SER A 479 10.13 6.18 -22.98
CA SER A 479 11.55 6.14 -22.59
C SER A 479 12.06 7.48 -22.04
N ARG A 480 11.55 8.61 -22.54
CA ARG A 480 11.92 9.94 -22.02
C ARG A 480 11.47 10.15 -20.59
N LEU A 481 10.31 9.62 -20.20
CA LEU A 481 9.82 9.66 -18.82
C LEU A 481 10.77 8.90 -17.89
N SER A 482 11.04 7.64 -18.20
CA SER A 482 11.96 6.82 -17.41
C SER A 482 13.36 7.43 -17.37
N TYR A 483 13.86 7.95 -18.49
CA TYR A 483 15.15 8.63 -18.53
C TYR A 483 15.19 9.89 -17.65
N HIS A 484 14.12 10.69 -17.67
CA HIS A 484 14.03 11.93 -16.89
C HIS A 484 13.98 11.63 -15.38
N HIS A 485 13.15 10.68 -14.95
CA HIS A 485 12.98 10.34 -13.53
C HIS A 485 14.03 9.35 -13.00
N ARG A 486 14.84 8.75 -13.88
CA ARG A 486 15.83 7.69 -13.61
C ARG A 486 15.18 6.37 -13.16
N TRP A 487 14.08 5.99 -13.82
CA TRP A 487 13.41 4.72 -13.56
C TRP A 487 14.11 3.56 -14.28
N GLY A 488 14.16 2.41 -13.61
CA GLY A 488 14.79 1.19 -14.10
C GLY A 488 13.81 0.13 -14.61
N GLY A 489 12.49 0.35 -14.50
CA GLY A 489 11.50 -0.55 -15.07
C GLY A 489 11.34 -0.37 -16.58
N GLY A 490 10.66 -1.33 -17.22
CA GLY A 490 10.42 -1.33 -18.66
C GLY A 490 9.63 -0.12 -19.17
N THR A 491 9.76 0.15 -20.46
CA THR A 491 9.02 1.22 -21.15
C THR A 491 8.46 0.70 -22.45
N TYR A 492 7.15 0.86 -22.64
CA TYR A 492 6.43 0.27 -23.76
C TYR A 492 5.62 1.32 -24.51
N ALA A 493 5.84 1.39 -25.82
CA ALA A 493 4.98 2.12 -26.73
C ALA A 493 3.94 1.14 -27.31
N ILE A 494 2.66 1.46 -27.14
CA ILE A 494 1.54 0.59 -27.49
C ILE A 494 0.76 1.21 -28.67
N ASP A 495 0.29 0.37 -29.58
CA ASP A 495 -0.67 0.75 -30.62
C ASP A 495 -1.69 -0.38 -30.78
N ALA A 496 -2.93 -0.07 -30.38
CA ALA A 496 -4.11 -0.90 -30.58
C ALA A 496 -5.23 -0.01 -31.15
N ALA A 497 -4.88 0.87 -32.10
CA ALA A 497 -5.77 1.86 -32.71
C ALA A 497 -6.62 2.62 -31.66
N CYS A 498 -7.95 2.53 -31.74
CA CYS A 498 -8.86 3.28 -30.87
C CYS A 498 -8.89 2.80 -29.41
N ALA A 499 -8.43 1.57 -29.13
CA ALA A 499 -8.38 0.98 -27.79
C ALA A 499 -7.00 1.10 -27.12
N THR A 500 -6.07 1.84 -27.75
CA THR A 500 -4.65 1.88 -27.34
C THR A 500 -4.45 2.23 -25.87
N SER A 501 -4.97 3.36 -25.37
CA SER A 501 -4.78 3.75 -23.97
C SER A 501 -5.39 2.73 -23.00
N MET A 502 -6.51 2.10 -23.37
CA MET A 502 -7.15 1.10 -22.51
C MET A 502 -6.34 -0.19 -22.46
N THR A 503 -5.77 -0.60 -23.59
CA THR A 503 -4.84 -1.73 -23.67
C THR A 503 -3.58 -1.45 -22.85
N ALA A 504 -3.04 -0.23 -22.91
CA ALA A 504 -1.90 0.18 -22.08
C ALA A 504 -2.20 0.07 -20.58
N ILE A 505 -3.40 0.48 -20.14
CA ILE A 505 -3.85 0.34 -18.75
C ILE A 505 -4.02 -1.14 -18.38
N GLN A 506 -4.62 -1.95 -19.25
CA GLN A 506 -4.79 -3.38 -19.01
C GLN A 506 -3.44 -4.11 -18.85
N LEU A 507 -2.47 -3.83 -19.73
CA LEU A 507 -1.10 -4.38 -19.61
C LEU A 507 -0.42 -3.94 -18.32
N ALA A 508 -0.61 -2.68 -17.90
CA ALA A 508 -0.09 -2.18 -16.64
C ALA A 508 -0.72 -2.89 -15.42
N CYS A 509 -2.02 -3.18 -15.45
CA CYS A 509 -2.67 -4.00 -14.42
C CYS A 509 -2.05 -5.40 -14.37
N SER A 510 -1.88 -6.07 -15.52
CA SER A 510 -1.26 -7.40 -15.56
C SER A 510 0.16 -7.41 -15.02
N ALA A 511 0.98 -6.39 -15.30
CA ALA A 511 2.34 -6.27 -14.77
C ALA A 511 2.37 -6.05 -13.24
N LEU A 512 1.41 -5.28 -12.72
CA LEU A 512 1.25 -5.07 -11.28
C LEU A 512 0.78 -6.36 -10.59
N ASP A 513 -0.21 -7.06 -11.15
CA ASP A 513 -0.71 -8.34 -10.63
C ASP A 513 0.41 -9.40 -10.60
N ALA A 514 1.20 -9.46 -11.67
CA ALA A 514 2.36 -10.34 -11.80
C ALA A 514 3.58 -9.93 -10.95
N ARG A 515 3.53 -8.77 -10.28
CA ARG A 515 4.64 -8.20 -9.47
C ARG A 515 5.91 -7.92 -10.24
N GLU A 516 5.79 -7.65 -11.53
CA GLU A 516 6.91 -7.16 -12.33
C GLU A 516 7.27 -5.71 -11.94
N CYS A 517 6.27 -4.94 -11.49
CA CYS A 517 6.41 -3.59 -10.98
C CYS A 517 5.52 -3.35 -9.76
N ASP A 518 5.75 -2.22 -9.10
CA ASP A 518 4.99 -1.81 -7.92
C ASP A 518 4.17 -0.52 -8.17
N THR A 519 4.63 0.29 -9.13
CA THR A 519 3.89 1.44 -9.68
C THR A 519 3.99 1.39 -11.20
N ALA A 520 2.89 1.69 -11.89
CA ALA A 520 2.87 1.81 -13.34
C ALA A 520 2.24 3.13 -13.78
N LEU A 521 2.83 3.78 -14.79
CA LEU A 521 2.20 4.87 -15.52
C LEU A 521 1.60 4.28 -16.79
N ALA A 522 0.31 4.55 -17.02
CA ALA A 522 -0.40 4.04 -18.18
C ALA A 522 -1.29 5.12 -18.80
N GLY A 523 -1.41 5.11 -20.12
CA GLY A 523 -2.31 6.03 -20.80
C GLY A 523 -2.06 6.07 -22.30
N GLY A 524 -2.52 7.13 -22.94
CA GLY A 524 -2.33 7.31 -24.37
C GLY A 524 -2.82 8.65 -24.86
N GLY A 525 -2.43 8.99 -26.08
CA GLY A 525 -2.73 10.26 -26.68
C GLY A 525 -2.80 10.21 -28.20
N LEU A 526 -3.59 11.12 -28.77
CA LEU A 526 -3.67 11.40 -30.19
C LEU A 526 -3.63 12.91 -30.38
N LEU A 527 -2.78 13.36 -31.29
CA LEU A 527 -2.78 14.74 -31.75
C LEU A 527 -2.85 14.74 -33.28
N VAL A 528 -3.86 15.44 -33.80
CA VAL A 528 -4.04 15.64 -35.24
C VAL A 528 -3.53 17.03 -35.60
N VAL A 529 -2.44 17.07 -36.35
CA VAL A 529 -1.79 18.31 -36.81
C VAL A 529 -1.60 18.37 -38.32
N SER A 530 -1.88 17.29 -39.04
CA SER A 530 -1.85 17.24 -40.51
C SER A 530 -3.27 17.16 -41.10
N PRO A 531 -3.56 17.87 -42.21
CA PRO A 531 -4.81 17.69 -42.95
C PRO A 531 -4.96 16.26 -43.50
N ASN A 532 -3.88 15.58 -43.86
CA ASN A 532 -3.94 14.20 -44.38
C ASN A 532 -4.45 13.23 -43.32
N SER A 533 -3.92 13.34 -42.10
CA SER A 533 -4.43 12.58 -40.97
C SER A 533 -5.85 13.00 -40.60
N PHE A 534 -6.22 14.28 -40.77
CA PHE A 534 -7.58 14.75 -40.51
C PHE A 534 -8.62 14.16 -41.47
N VAL A 535 -8.28 14.02 -42.75
CA VAL A 535 -9.11 13.33 -43.76
C VAL A 535 -9.43 11.89 -43.31
N GLY A 536 -8.55 11.25 -42.54
CA GLY A 536 -8.78 9.94 -41.92
C GLY A 536 -9.32 9.94 -40.48
N LEU A 537 -9.06 10.98 -39.67
CA LEU A 537 -9.29 11.04 -38.21
C LEU A 537 -9.49 12.49 -37.71
N SER A 538 -10.66 12.85 -37.19
CA SER A 538 -11.04 14.28 -37.00
C SER A 538 -10.70 14.95 -35.64
N LYS A 539 -9.89 14.35 -34.74
CA LYS A 539 -10.02 14.62 -33.29
C LYS A 539 -8.72 14.38 -32.47
N SER A 540 -8.52 15.09 -31.34
CA SER A 540 -7.30 15.01 -30.49
C SER A 540 -7.58 14.92 -28.97
N GLY A 541 -6.64 14.36 -28.19
CA GLY A 541 -6.66 14.33 -26.72
C GLY A 541 -5.52 13.50 -26.12
N ILE A 542 -5.24 13.65 -24.82
CA ILE A 542 -4.24 12.83 -24.10
C ILE A 542 -4.65 12.65 -22.63
N GLY A 543 -4.42 11.46 -22.07
CA GLY A 543 -4.61 11.18 -20.65
C GLY A 543 -3.59 10.19 -20.10
N ILE A 544 -3.24 10.36 -18.82
CA ILE A 544 -2.30 9.51 -18.06
C ILE A 544 -2.91 9.17 -16.71
N VAL A 545 -2.75 7.92 -16.28
CA VAL A 545 -3.07 7.43 -14.95
C VAL A 545 -1.84 6.84 -14.28
N VAL A 546 -1.76 6.97 -12.95
CA VAL A 546 -0.77 6.31 -12.09
C VAL A 546 -1.47 5.17 -11.35
N LEU A 547 -0.95 3.97 -11.52
CA LEU A 547 -1.51 2.72 -10.98
C LEU A 547 -0.56 2.13 -9.95
N LYS A 548 -1.12 1.59 -8.87
CA LYS A 548 -0.40 0.80 -7.86
C LYS A 548 -1.23 -0.40 -7.46
N LEU A 549 -0.57 -1.37 -6.86
CA LEU A 549 -1.27 -2.38 -6.07
C LEU A 549 -2.07 -1.69 -4.96
N TYR A 550 -3.31 -2.11 -4.77
CA TYR A 550 -4.24 -1.46 -3.84
C TYR A 550 -3.70 -1.39 -2.40
N GLU A 551 -3.03 -2.44 -1.93
CA GLU A 551 -2.44 -2.49 -0.59
C GLU A 551 -1.24 -1.56 -0.45
N ASP A 552 -0.45 -1.40 -1.50
CA ASP A 552 0.68 -0.46 -1.50
C ASP A 552 0.13 0.98 -1.44
N ALA A 553 -0.93 1.29 -2.19
CA ALA A 553 -1.60 2.59 -2.15
C ALA A 553 -2.17 2.90 -0.75
N LEU A 554 -2.81 1.92 -0.10
CA LEU A 554 -3.28 2.06 1.28
C LEU A 554 -2.14 2.26 2.28
N ALA A 555 -1.06 1.47 2.17
CA ALA A 555 0.08 1.53 3.06
C ALA A 555 0.82 2.88 2.97
N GLU A 556 0.83 3.48 1.78
CA GLU A 556 1.46 4.76 1.50
C GLU A 556 0.52 5.96 1.72
N ASN A 557 -0.73 5.71 2.12
CA ASN A 557 -1.77 6.71 2.31
C ASN A 557 -1.94 7.60 1.06
N ASP A 558 -1.95 6.95 -0.10
CA ASP A 558 -2.25 7.58 -1.39
C ASP A 558 -3.73 7.99 -1.46
N ASP A 559 -4.01 9.01 -2.27
CA ASP A 559 -5.38 9.37 -2.63
C ASP A 559 -5.87 8.40 -3.72
N ILE A 560 -6.61 7.37 -3.31
CA ILE A 560 -7.16 6.38 -4.25
C ILE A 560 -8.39 7.03 -4.91
N LEU A 561 -8.30 7.26 -6.22
CA LEU A 561 -9.35 7.89 -7.02
C LEU A 561 -10.39 6.86 -7.51
N GLY A 562 -9.99 5.60 -7.62
CA GLY A 562 -10.82 4.47 -8.00
C GLY A 562 -10.02 3.17 -7.99
N VAL A 563 -10.71 2.04 -8.03
CA VAL A 563 -10.10 0.70 -7.96
C VAL A 563 -10.48 -0.10 -9.21
N ILE A 564 -9.50 -0.58 -9.96
CA ILE A 564 -9.72 -1.54 -11.04
C ILE A 564 -9.84 -2.93 -10.41
N ARG A 565 -11.05 -3.50 -10.47
CA ARG A 565 -11.38 -4.87 -9.99
C ARG A 565 -10.98 -5.95 -10.98
N GLY A 566 -10.90 -5.58 -12.26
CA GLY A 566 -10.49 -6.47 -13.32
C GLY A 566 -10.45 -5.77 -14.66
N SER A 567 -9.69 -6.36 -15.57
CA SER A 567 -9.48 -5.88 -16.92
C SER A 567 -9.47 -7.06 -17.88
N ALA A 568 -9.96 -6.86 -19.10
CA ALA A 568 -9.92 -7.89 -20.13
C ALA A 568 -9.71 -7.27 -21.51
N ARG A 569 -9.12 -8.07 -22.39
CA ARG A 569 -9.04 -7.80 -23.82
C ARG A 569 -9.41 -9.05 -24.61
N THR A 570 -10.30 -8.92 -25.58
CA THR A 570 -10.71 -9.98 -26.52
C THR A 570 -10.57 -9.49 -27.96
N TYR A 571 -10.87 -10.35 -28.93
CA TYR A 571 -10.82 -10.03 -30.35
C TYR A 571 -12.09 -10.51 -31.06
N THR A 572 -12.52 -9.74 -32.06
CA THR A 572 -13.67 -10.03 -32.92
C THR A 572 -13.20 -10.85 -34.11
N SER A 573 -13.30 -12.18 -34.03
CA SER A 573 -12.86 -13.09 -35.10
C SER A 573 -13.95 -13.45 -36.11
N THR A 574 -15.22 -13.15 -35.82
CA THR A 574 -16.38 -13.62 -36.59
C THR A 574 -17.12 -12.51 -37.34
N SER A 575 -16.53 -11.32 -37.49
CA SER A 575 -17.15 -10.22 -38.23
C SER A 575 -17.06 -10.39 -39.75
N THR A 576 -17.96 -9.72 -40.47
CA THR A 576 -18.00 -9.72 -41.94
C THR A 576 -16.86 -8.92 -42.59
N SER A 577 -16.20 -8.04 -41.82
CA SER A 577 -15.03 -7.27 -42.21
C SER A 577 -14.19 -6.95 -40.99
N ILE A 578 -12.87 -6.76 -41.17
CA ILE A 578 -11.92 -6.45 -40.08
C ILE A 578 -12.34 -5.23 -39.25
N ALA A 579 -12.96 -4.23 -39.87
CA ALA A 579 -13.40 -3.00 -39.21
C ALA A 579 -14.84 -3.05 -38.69
N HIS A 580 -15.59 -4.12 -38.98
CA HIS A 580 -16.99 -4.23 -38.57
C HIS A 580 -17.10 -4.85 -37.16
N PRO A 581 -17.83 -4.22 -36.22
CA PRO A 581 -18.03 -4.77 -34.87
C PRO A 581 -18.97 -5.98 -34.86
N SER A 582 -18.99 -6.72 -33.75
CA SER A 582 -19.90 -7.85 -33.53
C SER A 582 -20.39 -7.86 -32.09
N ALA A 583 -21.72 -7.77 -31.89
CA ALA A 583 -22.32 -7.85 -30.56
C ALA A 583 -22.00 -9.17 -29.85
N GLU A 584 -21.84 -10.27 -30.58
CA GLU A 584 -21.50 -11.56 -30.00
C GLU A 584 -20.07 -11.56 -29.46
N SER A 585 -19.11 -11.03 -30.23
CA SER A 585 -17.72 -10.92 -29.79
C SER A 585 -17.56 -9.91 -28.65
N GLN A 586 -18.29 -8.79 -28.71
CA GLN A 586 -18.32 -7.80 -27.64
C GLN A 586 -18.96 -8.37 -26.37
N ALA A 587 -20.00 -9.19 -26.46
CA ALA A 587 -20.62 -9.81 -25.28
C ALA A 587 -19.61 -10.66 -24.46
N ARG A 588 -18.61 -11.27 -25.13
CA ARG A 588 -17.54 -12.03 -24.45
C ARG A 588 -16.63 -11.14 -23.60
N ILE A 589 -16.47 -9.84 -23.90
CA ILE A 589 -15.62 -8.95 -23.09
C ILE A 589 -16.13 -8.83 -21.65
N TYR A 590 -17.44 -8.99 -21.44
CA TYR A 590 -18.07 -8.92 -20.13
C TYR A 590 -17.81 -10.13 -19.24
N GLU A 591 -17.13 -11.17 -19.75
CA GLU A 591 -16.56 -12.21 -18.91
C GLU A 591 -15.56 -11.66 -17.89
N VAL A 592 -15.02 -10.44 -18.10
CA VAL A 592 -14.21 -9.68 -17.12
C VAL A 592 -14.88 -9.56 -15.74
N LEU A 593 -16.21 -9.59 -15.68
CA LEU A 593 -16.98 -9.56 -14.43
C LEU A 593 -16.69 -10.79 -13.55
N ARG A 594 -16.38 -11.94 -14.16
CA ARG A 594 -16.14 -13.21 -13.48
C ARG A 594 -14.87 -13.18 -12.60
N PRO A 595 -13.65 -12.93 -13.11
CA PRO A 595 -12.46 -12.81 -12.26
C PRO A 595 -12.55 -11.59 -11.32
N SER A 596 -13.29 -10.54 -11.70
CA SER A 596 -13.57 -9.37 -10.85
C SER A 596 -14.46 -9.68 -9.64
N SER A 597 -15.08 -10.87 -9.60
CA SER A 597 -16.10 -11.23 -8.60
C SER A 597 -17.24 -10.20 -8.53
N VAL A 598 -17.76 -9.79 -9.69
CA VAL A 598 -18.87 -8.83 -9.82
C VAL A 598 -19.96 -9.48 -10.67
N VAL A 599 -21.23 -9.38 -10.30
CA VAL A 599 -22.33 -9.83 -11.17
C VAL A 599 -22.90 -8.70 -12.02
N PRO A 600 -23.46 -8.97 -13.22
CA PRO A 600 -23.92 -7.92 -14.14
C PRO A 600 -24.86 -6.88 -13.53
N ASN A 601 -25.74 -7.28 -12.61
CA ASN A 601 -26.73 -6.40 -11.98
C ASN A 601 -26.12 -5.37 -11.00
N GLU A 602 -24.88 -5.60 -10.54
CA GLU A 602 -24.16 -4.68 -9.64
C GLU A 602 -23.58 -3.46 -10.38
N ILE A 603 -23.46 -3.52 -11.70
CA ILE A 603 -22.95 -2.40 -12.51
C ILE A 603 -23.98 -1.27 -12.51
N ALA A 604 -23.58 -0.10 -12.04
CA ALA A 604 -24.42 1.09 -11.99
C ALA A 604 -24.39 1.90 -13.30
N TYR A 605 -23.25 1.88 -14.00
CA TYR A 605 -23.02 2.66 -15.21
C TYR A 605 -22.09 1.96 -16.18
N VAL A 606 -22.36 2.10 -17.49
CA VAL A 606 -21.41 1.75 -18.56
C VAL A 606 -21.04 3.00 -19.34
N GLU A 607 -19.76 3.32 -19.34
CA GLU A 607 -19.16 4.21 -20.33
C GLU A 607 -18.87 3.38 -21.58
N MET A 608 -19.74 3.52 -22.57
CA MET A 608 -19.70 2.78 -23.84
C MET A 608 -18.54 3.27 -24.71
N HIS A 609 -18.12 2.44 -25.66
CA HIS A 609 -17.23 2.88 -26.73
C HIS A 609 -17.91 3.94 -27.59
N GLY A 610 -19.18 3.74 -27.99
CA GLY A 610 -20.10 4.77 -28.49
C GLY A 610 -19.49 5.77 -29.48
N THR A 611 -19.20 5.32 -30.70
CA THR A 611 -18.51 6.14 -31.71
C THR A 611 -19.44 7.06 -32.48
N GLY A 612 -20.76 6.91 -32.34
CA GLY A 612 -21.75 7.65 -33.13
C GLY A 612 -21.98 7.03 -34.50
N THR A 613 -21.68 5.74 -34.68
CA THR A 613 -21.93 5.02 -35.94
C THR A 613 -23.21 4.19 -35.80
N GLN A 614 -24.09 4.22 -36.82
CA GLN A 614 -25.38 3.53 -36.73
C GLN A 614 -25.24 2.04 -36.45
N ALA A 615 -24.31 1.35 -37.14
CA ALA A 615 -24.05 -0.06 -36.95
C ALA A 615 -23.28 -0.35 -35.65
N GLY A 616 -22.22 0.39 -35.36
CA GLY A 616 -21.39 0.14 -34.17
C GLY A 616 -22.11 0.41 -32.86
N ASP A 617 -22.85 1.51 -32.77
CA ASP A 617 -23.67 1.82 -31.60
C ASP A 617 -24.79 0.78 -31.41
N TYR A 618 -25.35 0.25 -32.52
CA TYR A 618 -26.35 -0.83 -32.46
C TYR A 618 -25.78 -2.14 -31.92
N GLU A 619 -24.63 -2.59 -32.46
CA GLU A 619 -23.96 -3.81 -32.00
C GLU A 619 -23.52 -3.70 -30.52
N GLU A 620 -23.01 -2.54 -30.09
CA GLU A 620 -22.66 -2.32 -28.69
C GLU A 620 -23.88 -2.27 -27.78
N MET A 621 -24.96 -1.58 -28.18
CA MET A 621 -26.21 -1.56 -27.40
C MET A 621 -26.81 -2.97 -27.27
N LYS A 622 -26.74 -3.78 -28.34
CA LYS A 622 -27.20 -5.17 -28.34
C LYS A 622 -26.39 -6.04 -27.39
N SER A 623 -25.07 -5.90 -27.34
CA SER A 623 -24.22 -6.67 -26.42
C SER A 623 -24.45 -6.26 -24.95
N VAL A 624 -24.53 -4.95 -24.67
CA VAL A 624 -24.88 -4.40 -23.35
C VAL A 624 -26.25 -4.89 -22.89
N GLY A 625 -27.28 -4.75 -23.72
CA GLY A 625 -28.64 -5.19 -23.37
C GLY A 625 -28.74 -6.70 -23.12
N LYS A 626 -28.03 -7.50 -23.92
CA LYS A 626 -28.03 -8.97 -23.80
C LYS A 626 -27.37 -9.46 -22.52
N VAL A 627 -26.25 -8.86 -22.10
CA VAL A 627 -25.45 -9.36 -20.96
C VAL A 627 -25.75 -8.57 -19.68
N LEU A 628 -25.71 -7.25 -19.77
CA LEU A 628 -25.82 -6.37 -18.60
C LEU A 628 -27.27 -5.95 -18.33
N GLY A 629 -28.12 -5.88 -19.35
CA GLY A 629 -29.54 -5.55 -19.22
C GLY A 629 -30.42 -6.71 -18.75
N LYS A 630 -29.99 -7.96 -18.98
CA LYS A 630 -30.77 -9.16 -18.70
C LYS A 630 -30.99 -9.35 -17.19
N GLY A 631 -32.24 -9.55 -16.78
CA GLY A 631 -32.60 -9.85 -15.39
C GLY A 631 -32.56 -8.65 -14.44
N ARG A 632 -32.55 -7.41 -14.96
CA ARG A 632 -32.65 -6.19 -14.15
C ARG A 632 -34.09 -5.83 -13.83
N ALA A 633 -34.34 -5.41 -12.59
CA ALA A 633 -35.62 -4.84 -12.18
C ALA A 633 -35.77 -3.39 -12.71
N LYS A 634 -37.01 -2.90 -12.81
CA LYS A 634 -37.30 -1.51 -13.26
C LYS A 634 -36.60 -0.42 -12.42
N ASN A 635 -36.40 -0.66 -11.14
CA ASN A 635 -35.67 0.25 -10.24
C ASN A 635 -34.14 0.09 -10.28
N ASN A 636 -33.62 -0.87 -11.06
CA ASN A 636 -32.19 -1.13 -11.27
C ASN A 636 -31.82 -1.13 -12.77
N MET A 637 -32.48 -0.28 -13.57
CA MET A 637 -32.12 -0.11 -14.98
C MET A 637 -30.69 0.42 -15.13
N LEU A 638 -29.97 -0.14 -16.09
CA LEU A 638 -28.59 0.23 -16.37
C LEU A 638 -28.51 1.59 -17.07
N THR A 639 -27.74 2.51 -16.52
CA THR A 639 -27.46 3.79 -17.18
C THR A 639 -26.23 3.67 -18.08
N VAL A 640 -26.31 4.19 -19.30
CA VAL A 640 -25.18 4.23 -20.25
C VAL A 640 -24.91 5.63 -20.77
N GLY A 641 -23.67 5.88 -21.19
CA GLY A 641 -23.27 7.09 -21.91
C GLY A 641 -21.94 6.91 -22.63
N ALA A 642 -21.51 7.95 -23.35
CA ALA A 642 -20.29 7.94 -24.15
C ALA A 642 -19.71 9.35 -24.23
N VAL A 643 -18.51 9.55 -23.69
CA VAL A 643 -17.79 10.83 -23.64
C VAL A 643 -17.49 11.40 -25.04
N LYS A 644 -17.45 10.53 -26.05
CA LYS A 644 -17.17 10.90 -27.44
C LYS A 644 -18.24 11.81 -28.04
N ALA A 645 -19.44 11.85 -27.47
CA ALA A 645 -20.47 12.80 -27.87
C ALA A 645 -20.07 14.25 -27.52
N SER A 646 -19.29 14.46 -26.46
CA SER A 646 -18.85 15.79 -26.00
C SER A 646 -17.53 16.23 -26.63
N VAL A 647 -16.50 15.39 -26.49
CA VAL A 647 -15.12 15.72 -26.90
C VAL A 647 -14.64 14.95 -28.11
N GLY A 648 -15.54 14.16 -28.72
CA GLY A 648 -15.18 13.38 -29.88
C GLY A 648 -14.32 12.14 -29.57
N HIS A 649 -14.00 11.36 -30.60
CA HIS A 649 -13.13 10.20 -30.54
C HIS A 649 -11.65 10.57 -30.57
N GLY A 650 -10.98 10.65 -29.42
CA GLY A 650 -9.55 10.93 -29.32
C GLY A 650 -8.59 9.79 -29.74
N GLY A 651 -8.96 8.92 -30.69
CA GLY A 651 -8.19 7.74 -31.11
C GLY A 651 -7.53 6.98 -29.96
N ALA A 652 -6.19 6.97 -29.94
CA ALA A 652 -5.40 6.30 -28.90
C ALA A 652 -5.64 6.80 -27.47
N ALA A 653 -6.22 7.99 -27.27
CA ALA A 653 -6.59 8.54 -25.95
C ALA A 653 -7.99 8.14 -25.49
N ALA A 654 -8.82 7.54 -26.36
CA ALA A 654 -10.25 7.40 -26.11
C ALA A 654 -10.58 6.62 -24.83
N GLY A 655 -9.84 5.54 -24.55
CA GLY A 655 -10.06 4.73 -23.37
C GLY A 655 -9.75 5.46 -22.06
N VAL A 656 -8.63 6.17 -21.99
CA VAL A 656 -8.24 6.91 -20.78
C VAL A 656 -9.14 8.13 -20.55
N THR A 657 -9.61 8.80 -21.61
CA THR A 657 -10.62 9.86 -21.50
C THR A 657 -11.92 9.33 -20.88
N SER A 658 -12.40 8.16 -21.35
CA SER A 658 -13.58 7.48 -20.81
C SER A 658 -13.38 7.07 -19.34
N LEU A 659 -12.20 6.56 -18.98
CA LEU A 659 -11.86 6.23 -17.58
C LEU A 659 -11.85 7.47 -16.69
N ILE A 660 -11.18 8.55 -17.11
CA ILE A 660 -11.11 9.81 -16.35
C ILE A 660 -12.51 10.39 -16.12
N LYS A 661 -13.39 10.37 -17.12
CA LYS A 661 -14.80 10.76 -16.94
C LYS A 661 -15.45 9.93 -15.82
N VAL A 662 -15.32 8.61 -15.83
CA VAL A 662 -15.93 7.74 -14.80
C VAL A 662 -15.36 8.01 -13.41
N LEU A 663 -14.05 8.24 -13.28
CA LEU A 663 -13.44 8.61 -11.99
C LEU A 663 -13.97 9.94 -11.45
N MET A 664 -14.10 10.95 -12.32
CA MET A 664 -14.68 12.24 -11.94
C MET A 664 -16.17 12.10 -11.59
N MET A 665 -16.92 11.26 -12.29
CA MET A 665 -18.31 10.93 -11.95
C MET A 665 -18.43 10.28 -10.56
N MET A 666 -17.50 9.39 -10.19
CA MET A 666 -17.46 8.77 -8.86
C MET A 666 -17.15 9.80 -7.77
N ARG A 667 -16.15 10.67 -8.01
CA ARG A 667 -15.76 11.76 -7.10
C ARG A 667 -16.90 12.73 -6.85
N GLU A 668 -17.56 13.20 -7.91
CA GLU A 668 -18.61 14.21 -7.85
C GLU A 668 -20.02 13.61 -7.62
N ARG A 669 -20.15 12.27 -7.64
CA ARG A 669 -21.42 11.52 -7.51
C ARG A 669 -22.50 11.93 -8.52
N ARG A 670 -22.09 12.33 -9.73
CA ARG A 670 -22.97 12.82 -10.79
C ARG A 670 -22.71 12.14 -12.13
N ILE A 671 -23.72 12.08 -12.97
CA ILE A 671 -23.64 11.57 -14.35
C ILE A 671 -23.92 12.74 -15.30
N PRO A 672 -22.92 13.21 -16.08
CA PRO A 672 -23.15 14.20 -17.13
C PRO A 672 -24.17 13.69 -18.16
N SER A 673 -25.07 14.58 -18.58
CA SER A 673 -26.04 14.28 -19.64
C SER A 673 -25.32 14.11 -20.98
N GLN A 674 -25.85 13.27 -21.87
CA GLN A 674 -25.37 13.24 -23.24
C GLN A 674 -25.65 14.60 -23.91
N PRO A 675 -24.67 15.22 -24.60
CA PRO A 675 -24.88 16.50 -25.25
C PRO A 675 -25.89 16.37 -26.40
N GLY A 676 -26.65 17.43 -26.64
CA GLY A 676 -27.68 17.47 -27.70
C GLY A 676 -29.00 16.78 -27.35
N VAL A 677 -29.23 16.38 -26.09
CA VAL A 677 -30.54 15.88 -25.64
C VAL A 677 -31.59 17.02 -25.63
N PRO A 678 -32.82 16.78 -26.15
CA PRO A 678 -33.28 15.54 -26.80
C PRO A 678 -32.74 15.39 -28.23
N PHE A 679 -32.24 14.20 -28.55
CA PHE A 679 -31.79 13.83 -29.91
C PHE A 679 -32.60 12.64 -30.43
N LYS A 680 -32.59 12.44 -31.76
CA LYS A 680 -33.25 11.30 -32.40
C LYS A 680 -32.48 10.01 -32.10
N LEU A 681 -33.09 9.08 -31.38
CA LEU A 681 -32.51 7.76 -31.10
C LEU A 681 -32.29 6.96 -32.39
N ASN A 682 -31.26 6.12 -32.39
CA ASN A 682 -30.99 5.18 -33.47
C ASN A 682 -32.20 4.24 -33.64
N HIS A 683 -32.81 4.26 -34.81
CA HIS A 683 -34.04 3.51 -35.12
C HIS A 683 -33.84 1.98 -35.11
N HIS A 684 -32.59 1.50 -35.15
CA HIS A 684 -32.27 0.08 -34.99
C HIS A 684 -32.18 -0.35 -33.52
N PHE A 685 -32.12 0.57 -32.56
CA PHE A 685 -32.06 0.18 -31.15
C PHE A 685 -33.32 -0.59 -30.74
N PRO A 686 -33.19 -1.64 -29.91
CA PRO A 686 -34.35 -2.17 -29.22
C PRO A 686 -34.97 -1.06 -28.35
N LYS A 687 -36.28 -1.16 -28.08
CA LYS A 687 -36.89 -0.30 -27.05
C LYS A 687 -36.07 -0.43 -25.76
N LEU A 688 -35.54 0.69 -25.27
CA LEU A 688 -34.55 0.69 -24.19
C LEU A 688 -35.11 0.07 -22.90
N GLU A 689 -36.41 0.24 -22.67
CA GLU A 689 -37.14 -0.36 -21.55
C GLU A 689 -37.16 -1.90 -21.63
N ASN A 690 -37.27 -2.47 -22.83
CA ASN A 690 -37.30 -3.93 -23.02
C ASN A 690 -35.96 -4.59 -22.72
N VAL A 691 -34.87 -3.83 -22.84
CA VAL A 691 -33.52 -4.29 -22.50
C VAL A 691 -33.02 -3.72 -21.17
N HIS A 692 -33.89 -3.06 -20.40
CA HIS A 692 -33.59 -2.48 -19.08
C HIS A 692 -32.39 -1.52 -19.06
N VAL A 693 -32.20 -0.77 -20.14
CA VAL A 693 -31.15 0.24 -20.31
C VAL A 693 -31.76 1.64 -20.42
N ARG A 694 -31.02 2.67 -20.02
CA ARG A 694 -31.37 4.08 -20.23
C ARG A 694 -30.13 4.90 -20.55
N ILE A 695 -30.30 5.92 -21.38
CA ILE A 695 -29.21 6.82 -21.79
C ILE A 695 -29.22 8.07 -20.90
N ALA A 696 -28.05 8.45 -20.39
CA ALA A 696 -27.90 9.64 -19.53
C ALA A 696 -28.47 10.91 -20.20
N GLY A 697 -29.36 11.61 -19.50
CA GLY A 697 -30.03 12.83 -19.97
C GLY A 697 -31.39 12.63 -20.64
N VAL A 698 -31.65 11.48 -21.28
CA VAL A 698 -32.87 11.27 -22.10
C VAL A 698 -34.16 11.18 -21.26
N ALA A 699 -34.08 10.98 -19.94
CA ALA A 699 -35.24 10.80 -19.05
C ALA A 699 -35.25 11.70 -17.79
N GLY A 700 -34.58 12.87 -17.80
CA GLY A 700 -34.60 13.83 -16.67
C GLY A 700 -33.38 14.74 -16.63
N LYS A 701 -33.48 15.92 -15.96
CA LYS A 701 -32.47 16.98 -15.98
C LYS A 701 -31.24 16.75 -15.08
N GLU A 702 -31.33 15.93 -14.03
CA GLU A 702 -30.20 15.65 -13.13
C GLU A 702 -30.09 14.16 -12.79
N TRP A 703 -28.87 13.62 -12.91
CA TRP A 703 -28.57 12.21 -12.69
C TRP A 703 -27.47 12.05 -11.65
N SER A 704 -27.79 11.37 -10.55
CA SER A 704 -26.82 11.01 -9.52
C SER A 704 -26.21 9.64 -9.82
N LEU A 705 -24.89 9.52 -9.67
CA LEU A 705 -24.22 8.23 -9.73
C LEU A 705 -24.32 7.57 -8.35
N LYS A 706 -25.07 6.48 -8.27
CA LYS A 706 -25.33 5.73 -7.04
C LYS A 706 -24.92 4.27 -7.19
N PRO A 707 -24.57 3.59 -6.09
CA PRO A 707 -24.41 2.14 -6.10
C PRO A 707 -25.66 1.46 -6.70
N SER A 708 -25.45 0.34 -7.39
CA SER A 708 -26.58 -0.51 -7.78
C SER A 708 -27.31 -0.97 -6.51
N PRO A 709 -28.65 -1.04 -6.49
CA PRO A 709 -29.42 -1.62 -5.38
C PRO A 709 -29.01 -3.05 -5.04
N THR A 710 -28.36 -3.75 -5.96
CA THR A 710 -27.87 -5.12 -5.79
C THR A 710 -26.39 -5.22 -5.46
N SER A 711 -25.70 -4.09 -5.23
CA SER A 711 -24.27 -4.09 -4.89
C SER A 711 -24.00 -4.82 -3.57
N ASP A 712 -23.10 -5.80 -3.60
CA ASP A 712 -22.74 -6.62 -2.43
C ASP A 712 -22.19 -5.82 -1.23
N ASN A 713 -21.47 -4.74 -1.50
CA ASN A 713 -20.72 -3.93 -0.53
C ASN A 713 -21.17 -2.47 -0.49
N GLY A 714 -22.27 -2.14 -1.17
CA GLY A 714 -22.79 -0.76 -1.25
C GLY A 714 -21.91 0.23 -2.02
N LYS A 715 -20.90 -0.20 -2.79
CA LYS A 715 -20.05 0.68 -3.59
C LYS A 715 -20.56 0.86 -5.03
N ILE A 716 -20.21 1.99 -5.66
CA ILE A 716 -20.43 2.17 -7.10
C ILE A 716 -19.48 1.25 -7.88
N LYS A 717 -20.03 0.51 -8.84
CA LYS A 717 -19.27 -0.28 -9.82
C LYS A 717 -19.65 0.15 -11.24
N CYS A 718 -18.67 0.42 -12.09
CA CYS A 718 -18.84 0.87 -13.46
C CYS A 718 -18.04 0.00 -14.44
N LEU A 719 -18.49 -0.08 -15.68
CA LEU A 719 -17.72 -0.64 -16.79
C LEU A 719 -17.27 0.48 -17.73
N VAL A 720 -16.04 0.37 -18.25
CA VAL A 720 -15.49 1.30 -19.24
C VAL A 720 -15.05 0.52 -20.47
N ASN A 721 -15.76 0.70 -21.58
CA ASN A 721 -15.50 0.00 -22.83
C ASN A 721 -14.60 0.81 -23.78
N SER A 722 -13.68 0.13 -24.45
CA SER A 722 -12.85 0.71 -25.51
C SER A 722 -12.56 -0.34 -26.58
N PHE A 723 -13.17 -0.18 -27.75
CA PHE A 723 -13.06 -1.11 -28.88
C PHE A 723 -12.28 -0.47 -30.01
N ASP A 724 -11.63 -1.29 -30.82
CA ASP A 724 -10.79 -0.83 -31.92
C ASP A 724 -11.21 -1.40 -33.27
N ALA A 725 -10.98 -0.60 -34.33
CA ALA A 725 -11.32 -0.96 -35.69
C ALA A 725 -10.44 -2.09 -36.26
N SER A 726 -9.43 -2.56 -35.52
CA SER A 726 -8.69 -3.78 -35.89
C SER A 726 -9.38 -5.05 -35.37
N GLY A 727 -10.48 -4.91 -34.61
CA GLY A 727 -11.28 -6.01 -34.09
C GLY A 727 -11.11 -6.25 -32.59
N GLY A 728 -10.17 -5.58 -31.92
CA GLY A 728 -9.92 -5.73 -30.49
C GLY A 728 -11.00 -5.08 -29.63
N ASN A 729 -11.35 -5.74 -28.52
CA ASN A 729 -12.27 -5.22 -27.52
C ASN A 729 -11.58 -5.17 -26.16
N THR A 730 -11.57 -4.03 -25.46
CA THR A 730 -11.00 -3.90 -24.11
C THR A 730 -12.05 -3.34 -23.15
N SER A 731 -12.13 -3.87 -21.93
CA SER A 731 -13.03 -3.35 -20.89
C SER A 731 -12.41 -3.41 -19.49
N LEU A 732 -12.74 -2.43 -18.65
CA LEU A 732 -12.33 -2.35 -17.24
C LEU A 732 -13.55 -2.35 -16.33
N VAL A 733 -13.46 -3.10 -15.23
CA VAL A 733 -14.40 -3.00 -14.10
C VAL A 733 -13.79 -2.05 -13.07
N VAL A 734 -14.42 -0.89 -12.87
CA VAL A 734 -13.96 0.16 -11.95
C VAL A 734 -14.91 0.26 -10.77
N GLU A 735 -14.38 0.21 -9.57
CA GLU A 735 -15.08 0.34 -8.30
C GLU A 735 -14.71 1.66 -7.61
N GLU A 736 -15.66 2.21 -6.89
CA GLU A 736 -15.49 3.35 -5.99
C GLU A 736 -14.31 3.16 -5.02
N PRO A 737 -13.52 4.23 -4.75
CA PRO A 737 -12.42 4.15 -3.80
C PRO A 737 -12.89 3.84 -2.37
N PRO A 738 -12.00 3.35 -1.49
CA PRO A 738 -12.32 3.13 -0.08
C PRO A 738 -12.62 4.45 0.62
N VAL A 739 -13.44 4.39 1.68
CA VAL A 739 -13.68 5.54 2.54
C VAL A 739 -12.37 5.93 3.24
N PRO A 740 -11.92 7.19 3.16
CA PRO A 740 -10.71 7.63 3.83
C PRO A 740 -10.79 7.41 5.34
N ALA A 741 -9.73 6.87 5.94
CA ALA A 741 -9.66 6.69 7.38
C ALA A 741 -9.71 8.05 8.10
N ARG A 742 -10.38 8.10 9.25
CA ARG A 742 -10.42 9.31 10.09
C ARG A 742 -9.01 9.63 10.58
N LYS A 743 -8.48 10.79 10.19
CA LYS A 743 -7.17 11.28 10.64
C LYS A 743 -7.25 11.77 12.09
N ASN A 744 -6.26 11.41 12.90
CA ASN A 744 -6.07 11.99 14.23
C ASN A 744 -5.68 13.47 14.11
N GLU A 745 -5.98 14.26 15.13
CA GLU A 745 -5.49 15.64 15.19
C GLU A 745 -3.97 15.67 15.37
N ASN A 746 -3.32 16.59 14.66
CA ASN A 746 -1.90 16.81 14.78
C ASN A 746 -1.66 17.78 15.94
N PRO A 747 -0.94 17.39 17.00
CA PRO A 747 -0.71 18.23 18.17
C PRO A 747 0.32 19.35 17.93
N LEU A 748 1.03 19.32 16.80
CA LEU A 748 2.03 20.33 16.47
C LEU A 748 1.37 21.67 16.15
N THR A 749 1.85 22.73 16.80
CA THR A 749 1.32 24.09 16.63
C THR A 749 1.91 24.83 15.44
N HIS A 750 3.10 24.42 14.96
CA HIS A 750 3.82 25.08 13.87
C HIS A 750 4.14 24.09 12.76
N HIS A 751 3.89 24.49 11.52
CA HIS A 751 4.13 23.68 10.34
C HIS A 751 4.97 24.40 9.29
N VAL A 752 5.79 23.63 8.57
CA VAL A 752 6.60 24.11 7.45
C VAL A 752 5.89 23.79 6.15
N VAL A 753 5.64 24.80 5.33
CA VAL A 753 5.10 24.67 3.97
C VAL A 753 6.15 25.08 2.97
N THR A 754 6.40 24.25 1.97
CA THR A 754 7.42 24.49 0.94
C THR A 754 6.82 24.75 -0.42
N ILE A 755 7.44 25.64 -1.18
CA ILE A 755 7.09 25.91 -2.58
C ILE A 755 8.37 25.84 -3.38
N THR A 756 8.34 25.13 -4.51
CA THR A 756 9.50 25.00 -5.38
C THR A 756 9.16 25.31 -6.83
N GLY A 757 10.18 25.60 -7.63
CA GLY A 757 10.05 25.83 -9.06
C GLY A 757 11.38 25.68 -9.79
N ARG A 758 11.33 25.26 -11.06
CA ARG A 758 12.52 25.15 -11.91
C ARG A 758 13.07 26.51 -12.32
N THR A 759 12.15 27.46 -12.53
CA THR A 759 12.44 28.83 -12.92
C THR A 759 11.80 29.79 -11.92
N LEU A 760 12.29 31.03 -11.91
CA LEU A 760 11.72 32.07 -11.04
C LEU A 760 10.24 32.31 -11.36
N ALA A 761 9.86 32.30 -12.64
CA ALA A 761 8.48 32.43 -13.07
C ALA A 761 7.61 31.28 -12.54
N SER A 762 8.08 30.03 -12.68
CA SER A 762 7.35 28.85 -12.17
C SER A 762 7.18 28.90 -10.65
N LEU A 763 8.22 29.30 -9.89
CA LEU A 763 8.14 29.46 -8.44
C LEU A 763 7.09 30.50 -8.03
N GLN A 764 7.09 31.67 -8.70
CA GLN A 764 6.14 32.74 -8.44
C GLN A 764 4.70 32.32 -8.77
N GLN A 765 4.49 31.63 -9.89
CA GLN A 765 3.19 31.09 -10.26
C GLN A 765 2.71 30.01 -9.28
N ASN A 766 3.59 29.11 -8.84
CA ASN A 766 3.24 28.09 -7.85
C ASN A 766 2.84 28.73 -6.51
N ARG A 767 3.53 29.80 -6.11
CA ARG A 767 3.16 30.59 -4.92
C ARG A 767 1.77 31.22 -5.07
N GLN A 768 1.48 31.79 -6.24
CA GLN A 768 0.18 32.39 -6.54
C GLN A 768 -0.95 31.34 -6.54
N ARG A 769 -0.75 30.19 -7.20
CA ARG A 769 -1.73 29.09 -7.22
C ARG A 769 -2.02 28.54 -5.83
N LEU A 770 -1.01 28.39 -4.98
CA LEU A 770 -1.22 27.95 -3.59
C LEU A 770 -2.04 29.00 -2.80
N LEU A 771 -1.76 30.29 -2.98
CA LEU A 771 -2.52 31.36 -2.37
C LEU A 771 -4.00 31.34 -2.82
N GLU A 772 -4.24 31.17 -4.12
CA GLU A 772 -5.58 31.05 -4.69
C GLU A 772 -6.33 29.84 -4.13
N TYR A 773 -5.69 28.67 -4.12
CA TYR A 773 -6.27 27.45 -3.56
C TYR A 773 -6.68 27.62 -2.09
N LEU A 774 -5.78 28.14 -1.25
CA LEU A 774 -6.06 28.33 0.18
C LEU A 774 -7.09 29.44 0.44
N THR A 775 -7.18 30.42 -0.45
CA THR A 775 -8.22 31.48 -0.35
C THR A 775 -9.61 30.92 -0.65
N HIS A 776 -9.74 30.02 -1.63
CA HIS A 776 -10.99 29.32 -1.92
C HIS A 776 -11.31 28.21 -0.91
N ASN A 777 -10.28 27.66 -0.24
CA ASN A 777 -10.40 26.55 0.70
C ASN A 777 -9.82 26.90 2.09
N PRO A 778 -10.35 27.91 2.80
CA PRO A 778 -9.75 28.42 4.05
C PRO A 778 -9.79 27.42 5.21
N ASN A 779 -10.66 26.41 5.12
CA ASN A 779 -10.87 25.39 6.16
C ASN A 779 -9.93 24.18 6.04
N VAL A 780 -9.06 24.13 5.02
CA VAL A 780 -8.06 23.06 4.90
C VAL A 780 -7.11 23.11 6.08
N LYS A 781 -6.82 21.95 6.67
CA LYS A 781 -5.90 21.83 7.81
C LYS A 781 -4.47 22.15 7.36
N LEU A 782 -3.80 23.04 8.09
CA LEU A 782 -2.42 23.43 7.79
C LEU A 782 -1.45 22.23 7.80
N ALA A 783 -1.66 21.26 8.69
CA ALA A 783 -0.86 20.05 8.76
C ALA A 783 -0.91 19.22 7.46
N ASP A 784 -2.08 19.14 6.80
CA ASP A 784 -2.23 18.44 5.53
C ASP A 784 -1.52 19.20 4.40
N VAL A 785 -1.61 20.54 4.36
CA VAL A 785 -0.87 21.37 3.39
C VAL A 785 0.64 21.20 3.56
N ALA A 786 1.11 21.22 4.81
CA ALA A 786 2.51 21.00 5.14
C ALA A 786 2.98 19.61 4.71
N TYR A 787 2.24 18.55 5.07
CA TYR A 787 2.57 17.19 4.64
C TYR A 787 2.62 17.06 3.11
N THR A 788 1.60 17.54 2.40
CA THR A 788 1.53 17.41 0.94
C THR A 788 2.66 18.18 0.24
N THR A 789 2.89 19.43 0.63
CA THR A 789 3.91 20.28 -0.02
C THR A 789 5.35 19.86 0.29
N THR A 790 5.56 19.10 1.37
CA THR A 790 6.89 18.68 1.82
C THR A 790 7.19 17.22 1.46
N ALA A 791 6.34 16.29 1.87
CA ALA A 791 6.57 14.86 1.72
C ALA A 791 6.05 14.29 0.39
N ARG A 792 5.09 14.96 -0.26
CA ARG A 792 4.34 14.46 -1.43
C ARG A 792 4.52 15.33 -2.68
N ARG A 793 5.69 15.97 -2.81
CA ARG A 793 6.06 16.81 -3.95
C ARG A 793 7.52 16.61 -4.34
N MET A 794 7.78 16.72 -5.64
CA MET A 794 9.13 16.80 -6.17
C MET A 794 9.70 18.20 -5.91
N HIS A 795 10.90 18.28 -5.32
CA HIS A 795 11.50 19.55 -4.90
C HIS A 795 12.48 20.08 -5.94
N GLU A 796 12.04 21.08 -6.71
CA GLU A 796 12.84 21.73 -7.76
C GLU A 796 13.96 22.64 -7.22
N VAL A 797 14.78 23.18 -8.13
CA VAL A 797 16.04 23.88 -7.79
C VAL A 797 15.83 25.21 -7.04
N LEU A 798 14.76 25.95 -7.31
CA LEU A 798 14.43 27.17 -6.56
C LEU A 798 13.40 26.82 -5.50
N ARG A 799 13.68 27.17 -4.24
CA ARG A 799 12.90 26.71 -3.09
C ARG A 799 12.66 27.84 -2.11
N ILE A 800 11.45 27.94 -1.61
CA ILE A 800 11.07 28.82 -0.50
C ILE A 800 10.24 28.02 0.50
N ALA A 801 10.32 28.41 1.77
CA ALA A 801 9.59 27.77 2.84
C ALA A 801 8.97 28.82 3.77
N TYR A 802 7.82 28.48 4.34
CA TYR A 802 7.07 29.31 5.28
C TYR A 802 6.80 28.50 6.56
N ILE A 803 6.88 29.15 7.71
CA ILE A 803 6.33 28.61 8.96
C ILE A 803 5.05 29.36 9.27
N ALA A 804 4.00 28.61 9.59
CA ALA A 804 2.76 29.18 10.09
C ALA A 804 2.19 28.28 11.20
N LYS A 805 1.33 28.87 12.03
CA LYS A 805 0.54 28.16 13.05
C LYS A 805 -0.91 27.92 12.64
N SER A 806 -1.34 28.52 11.53
CA SER A 806 -2.68 28.36 10.97
C SER A 806 -2.71 28.62 9.47
N THR A 807 -3.71 28.07 8.78
CA THR A 807 -3.94 28.32 7.35
C THR A 807 -4.13 29.81 7.06
N ARG A 808 -4.80 30.53 7.97
CA ARG A 808 -4.99 31.99 7.85
C ARG A 808 -3.68 32.77 7.93
N GLU A 809 -2.77 32.39 8.82
CA GLU A 809 -1.44 33.00 8.89
C GLU A 809 -0.63 32.73 7.63
N LEU A 810 -0.67 31.49 7.11
CA LEU A 810 -0.01 31.14 5.85
C LEU A 810 -0.54 31.98 4.68
N ILE A 811 -1.86 32.16 4.55
CA ILE A 811 -2.46 33.03 3.52
C ILE A 811 -1.90 34.45 3.61
N ASN A 812 -1.80 35.02 4.82
CA ASN A 812 -1.25 36.36 5.01
C ASN A 812 0.24 36.44 4.62
N LEU A 813 1.04 35.43 4.95
CA LEU A 813 2.45 35.35 4.54
C LEU A 813 2.59 35.28 3.02
N LEU A 814 1.76 34.45 2.37
CA LEU A 814 1.75 34.30 0.91
C LEU A 814 1.33 35.60 0.21
N ARG A 815 0.29 36.29 0.68
CA ARG A 815 -0.13 37.60 0.14
C ARG A 815 0.99 38.62 0.18
N LYS A 816 1.69 38.73 1.33
CA LYS A 816 2.85 39.61 1.48
C LYS A 816 3.98 39.25 0.51
N ALA A 817 4.26 37.95 0.34
CA ALA A 817 5.31 37.48 -0.56
C ALA A 817 4.96 37.60 -2.05
N VAL A 818 3.68 37.54 -2.42
CA VAL A 818 3.22 37.83 -3.78
C VAL A 818 3.39 39.32 -4.10
N ALA A 819 3.04 40.19 -3.16
CA ALA A 819 3.19 41.63 -3.30
C ALA A 819 4.65 42.10 -3.31
N ASN A 820 5.52 41.46 -2.51
CA ASN A 820 6.95 41.79 -2.44
C ASN A 820 7.84 40.61 -2.85
N LYS A 821 8.39 40.70 -4.06
CA LYS A 821 9.23 39.67 -4.70
C LYS A 821 10.74 39.84 -4.43
N SER A 822 11.14 40.80 -3.59
CA SER A 822 12.56 41.12 -3.36
C SER A 822 13.36 39.96 -2.78
N ASN A 823 12.69 39.06 -2.06
CA ASN A 823 13.29 37.90 -1.38
C ASN A 823 13.24 36.60 -2.20
N ASP A 824 12.87 36.66 -3.49
CA ASP A 824 12.78 35.45 -4.30
C ASP A 824 14.18 34.88 -4.62
N PRO A 825 14.40 33.57 -4.45
CA PRO A 825 15.67 32.94 -4.77
C PRO A 825 15.91 32.96 -6.28
N ARG A 826 17.11 33.39 -6.69
CA ARG A 826 17.52 33.48 -8.11
C ARG A 826 18.37 32.30 -8.58
N THR A 827 18.98 31.57 -7.66
CA THR A 827 19.91 30.47 -7.95
C THR A 827 19.58 29.26 -7.10
N LYS A 828 20.04 28.08 -7.56
CA LYS A 828 20.03 26.87 -6.74
C LYS A 828 20.82 27.13 -5.45
N PRO A 829 20.28 26.78 -4.28
CA PRO A 829 21.04 26.89 -3.04
C PRO A 829 22.30 26.00 -3.07
N ALA A 830 23.45 26.55 -2.65
CA ALA A 830 24.69 25.78 -2.53
C ALA A 830 24.57 24.76 -1.40
N ALA A 831 25.02 23.52 -1.61
CA ALA A 831 25.03 22.52 -0.55
C ALA A 831 25.92 23.01 0.62
N LEU A 832 25.34 23.12 1.81
CA LEU A 832 26.05 23.60 3.00
C LEU A 832 26.97 22.51 3.55
N SER A 833 28.18 22.89 3.97
CA SER A 833 28.96 22.06 4.90
C SER A 833 28.31 22.15 6.26
N THR A 834 28.11 21.04 6.94
CA THR A 834 27.44 20.98 8.25
C THR A 834 28.46 20.60 9.31
N VAL A 835 28.58 21.41 10.36
CA VAL A 835 29.36 21.10 11.54
C VAL A 835 28.40 20.93 12.70
N PHE A 836 28.46 19.78 13.38
CA PHE A 836 27.66 19.57 14.59
C PHE A 836 28.49 20.00 15.81
N THR A 837 27.94 20.92 16.60
CA THR A 837 28.53 21.36 17.86
C THR A 837 27.71 20.85 19.02
N PHE A 838 28.34 20.14 19.96
CA PHE A 838 27.68 19.50 21.10
C PHE A 838 27.85 20.32 22.36
N THR A 839 26.75 20.59 23.06
CA THR A 839 26.69 21.53 24.17
C THR A 839 27.21 20.90 25.46
N GLY A 840 28.03 21.63 26.22
CA GLY A 840 28.49 21.18 27.54
C GLY A 840 27.41 21.24 28.62
N GLN A 841 27.78 20.86 29.85
CA GLN A 841 26.95 21.07 31.03
C GLN A 841 26.87 22.58 31.37
N GLY A 842 25.68 23.05 31.76
CA GLY A 842 25.40 24.46 32.10
C GLY A 842 24.18 25.04 31.38
N SER A 843 23.70 24.37 30.34
CA SER A 843 22.53 24.75 29.53
C SER A 843 21.27 23.91 29.81
N GLN A 844 21.34 22.98 30.77
CA GLN A 844 20.22 22.14 31.16
C GLN A 844 19.08 22.97 31.78
N TYR A 845 17.85 22.53 31.51
CA TYR A 845 16.63 23.07 32.11
C TYR A 845 15.61 21.94 32.25
N ILE A 846 14.63 22.12 33.14
CA ILE A 846 13.60 21.10 33.35
C ILE A 846 12.76 20.90 32.09
N ARG A 847 12.40 19.65 31.77
CA ARG A 847 11.62 19.29 30.57
C ARG A 847 12.35 19.61 29.26
N MET A 848 13.69 19.60 29.27
CA MET A 848 14.45 19.72 28.03
C MET A 848 14.13 18.56 27.08
N GLY A 849 13.83 18.90 25.82
CA GLY A 849 13.39 17.93 24.81
C GLY A 849 11.98 17.36 24.98
N LYS A 850 11.18 17.79 25.98
CA LYS A 850 9.83 17.23 26.25
C LYS A 850 8.91 17.24 25.03
N GLY A 851 8.86 18.35 24.27
CA GLY A 851 8.01 18.45 23.09
C GLY A 851 8.43 17.49 21.97
N LEU A 852 9.72 17.13 21.88
CA LEU A 852 10.18 16.09 20.97
C LEU A 852 9.80 14.70 21.49
N TYR A 853 9.98 14.45 22.79
CA TYR A 853 9.57 13.20 23.43
C TYR A 853 8.06 12.92 23.31
N GLU A 854 7.20 13.93 23.47
CA GLU A 854 5.74 13.79 23.41
C GLU A 854 5.19 13.61 21.99
N TYR A 855 5.83 14.22 20.99
CA TYR A 855 5.25 14.31 19.63
C TYR A 855 6.10 13.68 18.52
N SER A 856 7.32 13.20 18.83
CA SER A 856 8.12 12.37 17.92
C SER A 856 8.32 10.99 18.52
N TRP A 857 7.61 10.00 17.98
CA TRP A 857 7.77 8.59 18.36
C TRP A 857 9.23 8.13 18.23
N ALA A 858 9.90 8.46 17.12
CA ALA A 858 11.29 8.04 16.90
C ALA A 858 12.25 8.63 17.94
N PHE A 859 12.01 9.89 18.36
CA PHE A 859 12.81 10.51 19.40
C PHE A 859 12.55 9.86 20.77
N ARG A 860 11.27 9.59 21.08
CA ARG A 860 10.86 8.89 22.30
C ARG A 860 11.50 7.52 22.42
N GLU A 861 11.39 6.70 21.38
CA GLU A 861 11.92 5.34 21.35
C GLU A 861 13.44 5.32 21.59
N LEU A 862 14.17 6.27 20.98
CA LEU A 862 15.60 6.41 21.23
C LEU A 862 15.92 6.78 22.68
N ILE A 863 15.21 7.76 23.25
CA ILE A 863 15.37 8.16 24.65
C ILE A 863 15.07 6.99 25.60
N GLU A 864 13.95 6.28 25.39
CA GLU A 864 13.57 5.11 26.19
C GLU A 864 14.60 3.98 26.06
N THR A 865 15.14 3.75 24.86
CA THR A 865 16.21 2.77 24.63
C THR A 865 17.48 3.15 25.39
N TYR A 866 17.94 4.40 25.30
CA TYR A 866 19.12 4.85 26.04
C TYR A 866 18.90 4.83 27.54
N HIS A 867 17.68 5.10 27.99
CA HIS A 867 17.29 4.97 29.39
C HIS A 867 17.40 3.52 29.88
N GLN A 868 16.86 2.56 29.13
CA GLN A 868 17.01 1.14 29.44
C GLN A 868 18.47 0.68 29.45
N MET A 869 19.30 1.16 28.51
CA MET A 869 20.74 0.89 28.48
C MET A 869 21.43 1.40 29.75
N ALA A 870 21.12 2.63 30.18
CA ALA A 870 21.68 3.20 31.41
C ALA A 870 21.23 2.42 32.67
N GLN A 871 19.97 2.01 32.73
CA GLN A 871 19.45 1.19 33.83
C GLN A 871 20.11 -0.20 33.89
N TYR A 872 20.33 -0.83 32.73
CA TYR A 872 21.02 -2.11 32.65
C TYR A 872 22.47 -2.02 33.18
N GLN A 873 23.12 -0.86 33.02
CA GLN A 873 24.43 -0.57 33.59
C GLN A 873 24.38 -0.15 35.08
N GLY A 874 23.19 -0.14 35.70
CA GLY A 874 23.00 0.15 37.13
C GLY A 874 22.87 1.63 37.49
N PHE A 875 22.55 2.50 36.52
CA PHE A 875 22.40 3.95 36.75
C PHE A 875 20.96 4.40 36.99
N LEU A 876 20.82 5.56 37.64
CA LEU A 876 19.52 6.16 37.98
C LEU A 876 18.73 6.55 36.73
N SER A 877 17.41 6.62 36.90
CA SER A 877 16.53 7.17 35.88
C SER A 877 16.76 8.67 35.70
N PHE A 878 16.96 9.06 34.45
CA PHE A 878 17.05 10.46 34.05
C PHE A 878 15.75 10.98 33.40
N MET A 879 14.70 10.15 33.35
CA MET A 879 13.44 10.45 32.68
C MET A 879 12.67 11.60 33.33
N ASP A 880 12.82 11.79 34.65
CA ASP A 880 12.15 12.88 35.37
C ASP A 880 12.58 14.26 34.88
N LEU A 881 13.80 14.41 34.34
CA LEU A 881 14.27 15.68 33.76
C LEU A 881 13.68 15.97 32.38
N ILE A 882 13.12 14.96 31.70
CA ILE A 882 12.48 15.09 30.37
C ILE A 882 10.97 15.17 30.52
N ALA A 883 10.37 14.22 31.23
CA ALA A 883 8.92 14.01 31.30
C ALA A 883 8.30 14.34 32.66
N GLY A 884 9.10 14.41 33.73
CA GLY A 884 8.62 14.60 35.10
C GLY A 884 7.95 15.95 35.34
N ASP A 885 6.88 15.93 36.13
CA ASP A 885 6.13 17.14 36.45
C ASP A 885 6.64 17.88 37.70
N THR A 886 7.30 17.16 38.62
CA THR A 886 7.73 17.65 39.94
C THR A 886 9.24 17.77 40.12
N ALA A 887 10.03 17.45 39.09
CA ALA A 887 11.48 17.47 39.18
C ALA A 887 12.05 18.89 39.21
N ASP A 888 13.12 19.06 39.99
CA ASP A 888 13.87 20.32 40.12
C ASP A 888 15.30 20.10 39.64
N ILE A 889 15.73 20.92 38.67
CA ILE A 889 17.07 20.84 38.09
C ILE A 889 18.17 21.18 39.11
N THR A 890 17.84 21.91 40.18
CA THR A 890 18.81 22.31 41.22
C THR A 890 19.12 21.19 42.21
N THR A 891 18.22 20.22 42.38
CA THR A 891 18.38 19.06 43.26
C THR A 891 18.69 17.78 42.50
N ALA A 892 18.64 17.81 41.17
CA ALA A 892 19.01 16.68 40.33
C ALA A 892 20.49 16.29 40.48
N SER A 893 20.73 14.98 40.57
CA SER A 893 22.09 14.44 40.66
C SER A 893 22.90 14.79 39.39
N ALA A 894 24.23 14.92 39.53
CA ALA A 894 25.14 15.11 38.41
C ALA A 894 25.04 13.96 37.41
N ILE A 895 24.80 12.73 37.88
CA ILE A 895 24.54 11.56 37.03
C ILE A 895 23.32 11.81 36.14
N CYS A 896 22.18 12.18 36.73
CA CYS A 896 20.96 12.43 35.97
C CYS A 896 21.16 13.57 34.97
N VAL A 897 21.73 14.71 35.38
CA VAL A 897 21.96 15.86 34.50
C VAL A 897 22.84 15.50 33.30
N GLN A 898 23.99 14.86 33.52
CA GLN A 898 24.92 14.54 32.43
C GLN A 898 24.34 13.50 31.48
N LEU A 899 23.65 12.48 32.01
CA LEU A 899 22.95 11.49 31.20
C LEU A 899 21.83 12.10 30.36
N THR A 900 21.00 12.97 30.92
CA THR A 900 19.92 13.59 30.15
C THR A 900 20.46 14.44 29.00
N ILE A 901 21.53 15.22 29.22
CA ILE A 901 22.14 16.03 28.16
C ILE A 901 22.63 15.11 27.02
N VAL A 902 23.48 14.13 27.33
CA VAL A 902 24.13 13.28 26.32
C VAL A 902 23.10 12.43 25.55
N THR A 903 22.06 11.93 26.23
CA THR A 903 21.01 11.14 25.56
C THR A 903 20.12 11.98 24.66
N ILE A 904 19.82 13.23 25.03
CA ILE A 904 19.15 14.19 24.14
C ILE A 904 20.02 14.49 22.92
N GLU A 905 21.32 14.70 23.11
CA GLU A 905 22.25 14.95 22.02
C GLU A 905 22.28 13.76 21.04
N PHE A 906 22.35 12.52 21.54
CA PHE A 906 22.26 11.32 20.71
C PHE A 906 20.94 11.23 19.95
N ALA A 907 19.82 11.47 20.62
CA ALA A 907 18.50 11.40 19.99
C ALA A 907 18.35 12.48 18.90
N ILE A 908 18.86 13.70 19.13
CA ILE A 908 18.89 14.77 18.12
C ILE A 908 19.77 14.36 16.92
N VAL A 909 20.97 13.82 17.14
CA VAL A 909 21.85 13.37 16.05
C VAL A 909 21.13 12.35 15.17
N GLN A 910 20.55 11.31 15.79
CA GLN A 910 19.86 10.27 15.03
C GLN A 910 18.65 10.84 14.28
N MET A 911 17.85 11.69 14.94
CA MET A 911 16.74 12.40 14.29
C MET A 911 17.21 13.20 13.07
N LEU A 912 18.28 13.99 13.18
CA LEU A 912 18.85 14.76 12.08
C LEU A 912 19.38 13.87 10.95
N LYS A 913 20.03 12.75 11.28
CA LYS A 913 20.49 11.75 10.31
C LYS A 913 19.32 11.14 9.53
N THR A 914 18.20 10.82 10.19
CA THR A 914 17.00 10.31 9.51
C THR A 914 16.38 11.32 8.54
N TRP A 915 16.59 12.63 8.77
CA TRP A 915 16.17 13.71 7.88
C TRP A 915 17.23 14.08 6.82
N GLY A 916 18.29 13.27 6.70
CA GLY A 916 19.35 13.45 5.71
C GLY A 916 20.43 14.48 6.08
N VAL A 917 20.45 15.00 7.31
CA VAL A 917 21.50 15.93 7.77
C VAL A 917 22.63 15.14 8.41
N GLN A 918 23.78 15.12 7.72
CA GLN A 918 24.99 14.45 8.18
C GLN A 918 26.07 15.49 8.50
N PRO A 919 26.83 15.38 9.60
CA PRO A 919 27.95 16.28 9.85
C PRO A 919 29.16 15.96 8.96
N THR A 920 29.81 17.01 8.46
CA THR A 920 31.14 16.94 7.82
C THR A 920 32.28 16.99 8.83
N LEU A 921 32.02 17.52 10.02
CA LEU A 921 32.92 17.56 11.18
C LEU A 921 32.07 17.70 12.46
N VAL A 922 32.58 17.18 13.58
CA VAL A 922 31.97 17.34 14.89
C VAL A 922 32.90 18.07 15.86
N MET A 923 32.32 18.76 16.83
CA MET A 923 33.03 19.45 17.90
C MET A 923 32.17 19.40 19.16
N GLY A 924 32.73 19.11 20.31
CA GLY A 924 31.96 19.15 21.56
C GLY A 924 32.63 20.03 22.60
N HIS A 925 31.84 20.71 23.42
CA HIS A 925 32.33 21.54 24.51
C HIS A 925 32.24 20.78 25.83
N SER A 926 33.36 20.51 26.49
CA SER A 926 33.40 19.78 27.77
C SER A 926 32.61 18.45 27.68
N LEU A 927 31.50 18.28 28.42
CA LEU A 927 30.64 17.10 28.35
C LEU A 927 30.21 16.74 26.93
N GLY A 928 29.92 17.73 26.07
CA GLY A 928 29.50 17.48 24.69
C GLY A 928 30.57 16.80 23.84
N GLU A 929 31.85 16.81 24.26
CA GLU A 929 32.92 16.10 23.52
C GLU A 929 32.69 14.58 23.52
N TYR A 930 32.09 14.01 24.56
CA TYR A 930 31.70 12.60 24.59
C TYR A 930 30.66 12.27 23.50
N ALA A 931 29.65 13.12 23.34
CA ALA A 931 28.64 12.96 22.31
C ALA A 931 29.20 13.18 20.89
N ALA A 932 30.15 14.13 20.74
CA ALA A 932 30.89 14.34 19.51
C ALA A 932 31.72 13.10 19.13
N LEU A 933 32.46 12.51 20.08
CA LEU A 933 33.26 11.29 19.86
C LEU A 933 32.38 10.10 19.48
N CYS A 934 31.23 9.93 20.13
CA CYS A 934 30.29 8.89 19.75
C CYS A 934 29.73 9.11 18.33
N THR A 935 29.36 10.35 18.00
CA THR A 935 28.90 10.71 16.65
C THR A 935 29.97 10.47 15.59
N ALA A 936 31.25 10.65 15.96
CA ALA A 936 32.40 10.38 15.12
C ALA A 936 32.76 8.90 15.01
N GLY A 937 32.10 8.00 15.74
CA GLY A 937 32.41 6.57 15.76
C GLY A 937 33.66 6.23 16.58
N VAL A 938 34.18 7.15 17.38
CA VAL A 938 35.29 6.89 18.31
C VAL A 938 34.82 6.06 19.51
N LEU A 939 33.61 6.35 20.01
CA LEU A 939 32.96 5.65 21.12
C LEU A 939 31.62 5.07 20.66
N SER A 940 31.21 3.93 21.24
CA SER A 940 29.83 3.46 21.10
C SER A 940 28.88 4.23 22.01
N VAL A 941 27.56 4.15 21.77
CA VAL A 941 26.56 4.75 22.68
C VAL A 941 26.69 4.14 24.08
N SER A 942 26.79 2.81 24.18
CA SER A 942 26.93 2.09 25.45
C SER A 942 28.16 2.54 26.24
N ASP A 943 29.30 2.63 25.56
CA ASP A 943 30.56 3.06 26.18
C ASP A 943 30.50 4.52 26.61
N THR A 944 29.84 5.36 25.83
CA THR A 944 29.71 6.78 26.17
C THR A 944 28.84 6.97 27.40
N LEU A 945 27.70 6.27 27.49
CA LEU A 945 26.85 6.27 28.68
C LEU A 945 27.61 5.75 29.91
N PHE A 946 28.38 4.68 29.73
CA PHE A 946 29.23 4.11 30.78
C PHE A 946 30.25 5.12 31.31
N LEU A 947 31.04 5.75 30.42
CA LEU A 947 32.05 6.74 30.82
C LEU A 947 31.42 7.96 31.49
N VAL A 948 30.35 8.52 30.91
CA VAL A 948 29.70 9.72 31.43
C VAL A 948 29.08 9.45 32.81
N SER A 949 28.38 8.33 32.98
CA SER A 949 27.78 7.98 34.27
C SER A 949 28.82 7.69 35.34
N HIS A 950 29.87 6.93 35.03
CA HIS A 950 30.93 6.65 36.00
C HIS A 950 31.71 7.91 36.39
N ARG A 951 31.97 8.80 35.43
CA ARG A 951 32.54 10.12 35.71
C ARG A 951 31.66 10.90 36.69
N ALA A 952 30.36 10.99 36.42
CA ALA A 952 29.42 11.70 37.27
C ALA A 952 29.29 11.07 38.67
N ARG A 953 29.32 9.74 38.77
CA ARG A 953 29.33 9.02 40.04
C ARG A 953 30.59 9.31 40.87
N LEU A 954 31.76 9.35 40.23
CA LEU A 954 33.00 9.72 40.91
C LEU A 954 32.96 11.18 41.40
N ILE A 955 32.41 12.09 40.60
CA ILE A 955 32.19 13.49 40.98
C ILE A 955 31.36 13.57 42.27
N GLU A 956 30.21 12.88 42.33
CA GLU A 956 29.35 12.90 43.52
C GLU A 956 29.97 12.21 44.73
N ALA A 957 30.75 11.14 44.53
CA ALA A 957 31.33 10.36 45.61
C ALA A 957 32.58 11.00 46.24
N ARG A 958 33.32 11.81 45.48
CA ARG A 958 34.64 12.31 45.90
C ARG A 958 34.73 13.83 46.01
N LEU A 959 33.81 14.59 45.41
CA LEU A 959 33.84 16.05 45.40
C LEU A 959 32.69 16.63 46.21
N THR A 960 32.92 17.77 46.85
CA THR A 960 31.89 18.48 47.63
C THR A 960 31.24 19.57 46.77
N ALA A 961 29.92 19.47 46.56
CA ALA A 961 29.18 20.49 45.84
C ALA A 961 29.27 21.86 46.56
N GLY A 962 29.53 22.93 45.82
CA GLY A 962 29.63 24.31 46.34
C GLY A 962 30.99 24.68 46.96
N GLU A 963 31.94 23.74 47.06
CA GLU A 963 33.30 24.03 47.53
C GLU A 963 34.08 24.86 46.49
N TYR A 964 33.86 24.56 45.20
CA TYR A 964 34.45 25.26 44.07
C TYR A 964 33.37 25.92 43.21
N ALA A 965 33.78 26.94 42.46
CA ALA A 965 32.94 27.60 41.49
C ALA A 965 33.67 27.84 40.16
N MET A 966 32.92 28.28 39.17
CA MET A 966 33.44 28.67 37.85
C MET A 966 32.94 30.07 37.49
N LEU A 967 33.84 30.92 37.00
CA LEU A 967 33.59 32.32 36.67
C LEU A 967 33.95 32.57 35.21
N ALA A 968 32.97 32.93 34.40
CA ALA A 968 33.20 33.42 33.04
C ALA A 968 33.66 34.89 33.10
N ILE A 969 34.77 35.20 32.44
CA ILE A 969 35.39 36.53 32.44
C ILE A 969 35.63 36.99 31.00
N ASP A 970 35.45 38.29 30.77
CA ASP A 970 35.66 38.94 29.47
C ASP A 970 37.14 39.33 29.31
N LYS A 971 38.01 38.32 29.29
CA LYS A 971 39.47 38.43 29.16
C LYS A 971 40.03 37.32 28.29
N ASP A 972 41.12 37.60 27.59
CA ASP A 972 41.89 36.61 26.84
C ASP A 972 42.63 35.61 27.74
N ILE A 973 43.28 34.65 27.09
CA ILE A 973 44.02 33.58 27.76
C ILE A 973 45.25 34.10 28.53
N SER A 974 45.94 35.13 28.03
CA SER A 974 47.13 35.67 28.69
C SER A 974 46.75 36.28 30.03
N ALA A 975 45.74 37.15 30.02
CA ALA A 975 45.26 37.78 31.23
C ALA A 975 44.64 36.77 32.21
N ALA A 976 43.98 35.72 31.73
CA ALA A 976 43.49 34.64 32.58
C ALA A 976 44.64 33.83 33.22
N GLN A 977 45.74 33.60 32.48
CA GLN A 977 46.95 32.94 32.99
C GLN A 977 47.68 33.79 34.03
N ASP A 978 47.72 35.12 33.85
CA ASP A 978 48.26 36.03 34.85
C ASP A 978 47.47 35.95 36.17
N LEU A 979 46.14 35.92 36.10
CA LEU A 979 45.27 35.75 37.27
C LEU A 979 45.52 34.41 37.99
N VAL A 980 45.70 33.33 37.24
CA VAL A 980 46.04 32.01 37.81
C VAL A 980 47.46 31.96 38.37
N SER A 981 48.40 32.73 37.80
CA SER A 981 49.77 32.84 38.32
C SER A 981 49.81 33.60 39.65
N LEU A 982 48.93 34.60 39.81
CA LEU A 982 48.76 35.38 41.04
C LEU A 982 48.07 34.59 42.16
N ASP A 983 47.09 33.74 41.81
CA ASP A 983 46.48 32.80 42.74
C ASP A 983 46.54 31.38 42.16
N PRO A 984 47.57 30.60 42.54
CA PRO A 984 47.75 29.24 42.06
C PRO A 984 46.56 28.33 42.32
N LYS A 985 45.67 28.63 43.29
CA LYS A 985 44.46 27.82 43.57
C LYS A 985 43.46 27.83 42.42
N LEU A 986 43.54 28.84 41.55
CA LEU A 986 42.71 28.96 40.37
C LEU A 986 43.24 28.09 39.23
N SER A 987 42.39 27.86 38.23
CA SER A 987 42.74 27.17 36.99
C SER A 987 41.94 27.79 35.85
N VAL A 988 42.56 27.95 34.68
CA VAL A 988 41.79 28.25 33.47
C VAL A 988 41.04 26.99 33.08
N ALA A 989 39.72 27.03 33.12
CA ALA A 989 38.84 25.90 32.83
C ALA A 989 38.43 25.86 31.36
N CYS A 990 38.11 27.01 30.76
CA CYS A 990 37.69 27.09 29.35
C CYS A 990 38.28 28.31 28.65
N ILE A 991 38.67 28.14 27.39
CA ILE A 991 39.03 29.19 26.44
C ILE A 991 37.93 29.22 25.39
N ASN A 992 36.86 29.99 25.65
CA ASN A 992 35.61 29.91 24.90
C ASN A 992 35.62 30.72 23.60
N ALA A 993 36.28 31.88 23.61
CA ALA A 993 36.49 32.78 22.47
C ALA A 993 37.74 33.64 22.75
N PRO A 994 38.26 34.41 21.77
CA PRO A 994 39.49 35.20 21.95
C PRO A 994 39.50 36.13 23.18
N GLN A 995 38.35 36.71 23.55
CA GLN A 995 38.18 37.55 24.73
C GLN A 995 37.19 36.96 25.76
N ALA A 996 37.00 35.64 25.77
CA ALA A 996 36.10 35.00 26.72
C ALA A 996 36.71 33.73 27.29
N THR A 997 37.09 33.77 28.58
CA THR A 997 37.66 32.65 29.32
C THR A 997 36.81 32.31 30.53
N VAL A 998 37.00 31.11 31.08
CA VAL A 998 36.37 30.67 32.32
C VAL A 998 37.47 30.25 33.28
N VAL A 999 37.45 30.80 34.49
CA VAL A 999 38.36 30.45 35.58
C VAL A 999 37.59 29.62 36.61
N SER A 1000 38.22 28.59 37.16
CA SER A 1000 37.66 27.75 38.20
C SER A 1000 38.60 27.64 39.39
N GLY A 1001 38.04 27.60 40.59
CA GLY A 1001 38.78 27.54 41.86
C GLY A 1001 37.84 27.49 43.05
N PRO A 1002 38.38 27.51 44.28
CA PRO A 1002 37.55 27.50 45.49
C PRO A 1002 36.58 28.69 45.49
N ILE A 1003 35.38 28.49 46.02
CA ILE A 1003 34.28 29.46 45.91
C ILE A 1003 34.64 30.83 46.52
N ALA A 1004 35.44 30.85 47.59
CA ALA A 1004 35.89 32.08 48.23
C ALA A 1004 36.83 32.89 47.31
N ASP A 1005 37.81 32.22 46.70
CA ASP A 1005 38.77 32.84 45.78
C ASP A 1005 38.07 33.32 44.50
N ILE A 1006 37.10 32.55 43.97
CA ILE A 1006 36.27 32.96 42.82
C ILE A 1006 35.41 34.20 43.15
N LYS A 1007 34.83 34.28 44.36
CA LYS A 1007 34.07 35.47 44.80
C LYS A 1007 34.98 36.69 44.94
N ALA A 1008 36.17 36.52 45.50
CA ALA A 1008 37.16 37.58 45.61
C ALA A 1008 37.62 38.08 44.23
N LEU A 1009 37.95 37.15 43.32
CA LEU A 1009 38.32 37.46 41.94
C LEU A 1009 37.19 38.22 41.23
N ARG A 1010 35.95 37.74 41.34
CA ARG A 1010 34.78 38.42 40.77
C ARG A 1010 34.68 39.87 41.26
N SER A 1011 34.77 40.09 42.57
CA SER A 1011 34.71 41.44 43.15
C SER A 1011 35.83 42.34 42.63
N ASN A 1012 37.06 41.81 42.51
CA ASN A 1012 38.20 42.55 41.98
C ASN A 1012 38.02 42.90 40.50
N LEU A 1013 37.54 41.97 39.69
CA LEU A 1013 37.28 42.20 38.27
C LEU A 1013 36.15 43.20 38.04
N GLU A 1014 35.06 43.10 38.82
CA GLU A 1014 33.95 44.05 38.76
C GLU A 1014 34.39 45.47 39.17
N LYS A 1015 35.25 45.60 40.18
CA LYS A 1015 35.88 46.90 40.56
C LYS A 1015 36.77 47.47 39.45
N GLN A 1016 37.40 46.62 38.66
CA GLN A 1016 38.20 47.00 37.49
C GLN A 1016 37.36 47.19 36.21
N GLY A 1017 36.02 47.21 36.33
CA GLY A 1017 35.11 47.39 35.19
C GLY A 1017 35.02 46.19 34.24
N SER A 1018 35.61 45.04 34.59
CA SER A 1018 35.55 43.81 33.77
C SER A 1018 34.27 43.03 34.05
N ARG A 1019 33.60 42.54 33.01
CA ARG A 1019 32.42 41.67 33.17
C ARG A 1019 32.85 40.30 33.69
N ALA A 1020 32.25 39.88 34.80
CA ALA A 1020 32.48 38.57 35.41
C ALA A 1020 31.13 37.93 35.78
N THR A 1021 30.89 36.69 35.33
CA THR A 1021 29.60 35.98 35.54
C THR A 1021 29.84 34.62 36.17
N LEU A 1022 29.25 34.41 37.35
CA LEU A 1022 29.31 33.13 38.03
C LEU A 1022 28.45 32.10 37.28
N LEU A 1023 29.03 30.95 36.94
CA LEU A 1023 28.32 29.88 36.26
C LEU A 1023 27.48 29.07 37.24
N LYS A 1024 26.29 28.64 36.79
CA LYS A 1024 25.34 27.84 37.59
C LYS A 1024 25.71 26.36 37.55
N VAL A 1025 26.90 26.02 38.05
CA VAL A 1025 27.40 24.64 38.16
C VAL A 1025 27.89 24.37 39.58
N PRO A 1026 27.62 23.18 40.15
CA PRO A 1026 27.92 22.90 41.55
C PRO A 1026 29.39 22.55 41.82
N TYR A 1027 30.20 22.32 40.79
CA TYR A 1027 31.60 21.90 40.90
C TYR A 1027 32.50 22.76 40.01
N GLY A 1028 33.77 22.91 40.40
CA GLY A 1028 34.83 23.49 39.58
C GLY A 1028 35.42 22.54 38.54
N PHE A 1029 34.75 22.34 37.40
CA PHE A 1029 35.26 21.46 36.33
C PHE A 1029 36.54 22.00 35.67
N HIS A 1030 37.35 21.12 35.08
CA HIS A 1030 38.60 21.47 34.39
C HIS A 1030 39.58 22.24 35.30
N SER A 1031 39.63 21.86 36.58
CA SER A 1031 40.46 22.47 37.62
C SER A 1031 41.01 21.40 38.56
N ARG A 1032 41.86 21.81 39.50
CA ARG A 1032 42.34 20.93 40.59
C ARG A 1032 41.24 20.23 41.38
N HIS A 1033 40.01 20.76 41.37
CA HIS A 1033 38.89 20.14 42.05
C HIS A 1033 38.60 18.72 41.57
N VAL A 1034 38.88 18.40 40.30
CA VAL A 1034 38.63 17.04 39.77
C VAL A 1034 39.81 16.09 39.96
N ASP A 1035 40.94 16.54 40.53
CA ASP A 1035 42.11 15.68 40.76
C ASP A 1035 41.78 14.37 41.54
N PRO A 1036 40.93 14.38 42.58
CA PRO A 1036 40.59 13.18 43.35
C PRO A 1036 39.90 12.06 42.57
N ILE A 1037 39.42 12.32 41.34
CA ILE A 1037 38.68 11.33 40.54
C ILE A 1037 39.47 10.80 39.34
N LEU A 1038 40.65 11.35 39.02
CA LEU A 1038 41.29 11.13 37.73
C LEU A 1038 41.83 9.70 37.54
N ASP A 1039 42.47 9.13 38.57
CA ASP A 1039 43.03 7.78 38.49
C ASP A 1039 41.94 6.70 38.45
N ASP A 1040 40.88 6.88 39.26
CA ASP A 1040 39.68 6.04 39.23
C ASP A 1040 39.00 6.13 37.85
N PHE A 1041 38.89 7.34 37.28
CA PHE A 1041 38.26 7.54 35.98
C PHE A 1041 39.08 6.97 34.82
N GLU A 1042 40.41 7.08 34.85
CA GLU A 1042 41.28 6.45 33.84
C GLU A 1042 41.18 4.93 33.88
N THR A 1043 41.14 4.33 35.08
CA THR A 1043 40.95 2.89 35.26
C THR A 1043 39.63 2.43 34.64
N ILE A 1044 38.56 3.18 34.84
CA ILE A 1044 37.25 2.91 34.21
C ILE A 1044 37.34 3.07 32.69
N ALA A 1045 38.06 4.09 32.20
CA ALA A 1045 38.21 4.33 30.77
C ALA A 1045 39.00 3.24 30.02
N GLN A 1046 39.83 2.46 30.72
CA GLN A 1046 40.52 1.30 30.14
C GLN A 1046 39.58 0.16 29.74
N ALA A 1047 38.38 0.09 30.34
CA ALA A 1047 37.36 -0.90 29.98
C ALA A 1047 36.64 -0.59 28.66
N VAL A 1048 36.92 0.57 28.06
CA VAL A 1048 36.24 1.08 26.86
C VAL A 1048 37.15 1.05 25.64
N ALA A 1049 36.59 0.67 24.49
CA ALA A 1049 37.28 0.69 23.22
C ALA A 1049 37.20 2.08 22.55
N PHE A 1050 38.36 2.67 22.27
CA PHE A 1050 38.46 3.90 21.48
C PHE A 1050 38.87 3.58 20.04
N SER A 1051 38.00 3.90 19.09
CA SER A 1051 38.25 3.72 17.66
C SER A 1051 38.81 5.00 17.01
N ALA A 1052 39.40 4.86 15.82
CA ALA A 1052 39.71 6.03 15.01
C ALA A 1052 38.42 6.71 14.54
N PRO A 1053 38.37 8.05 14.47
CA PRO A 1053 37.17 8.77 14.05
C PRO A 1053 36.83 8.46 12.59
N ALA A 1054 35.57 8.15 12.30
CA ALA A 1054 35.03 7.98 10.95
C ALA A 1054 34.75 9.32 10.25
N ILE A 1055 34.50 10.37 11.02
CA ILE A 1055 34.39 11.76 10.56
C ILE A 1055 35.31 12.66 11.38
N PRO A 1056 35.88 13.74 10.81
CA PRO A 1056 36.81 14.61 11.53
C PRO A 1056 36.23 15.18 12.83
N VAL A 1057 37.09 15.30 13.85
CA VAL A 1057 36.75 15.86 15.18
C VAL A 1057 37.59 17.09 15.42
N SER A 1058 36.96 18.25 15.66
CA SER A 1058 37.69 19.40 16.22
C SER A 1058 37.70 19.25 17.74
N SER A 1059 38.83 18.78 18.29
CA SER A 1059 38.93 18.46 19.71
C SER A 1059 39.22 19.71 20.52
N THR A 1060 38.38 19.97 21.51
CA THR A 1060 38.58 21.08 22.44
C THR A 1060 39.65 20.79 23.47
N LEU A 1061 39.94 19.52 23.75
CA LEU A 1061 41.08 19.13 24.58
C LEU A 1061 42.41 19.46 23.89
N LEU A 1062 42.54 19.09 22.61
CA LEU A 1062 43.81 19.19 21.89
C LEU A 1062 43.99 20.52 21.14
N GLY A 1063 42.93 21.33 21.00
CA GLY A 1063 42.97 22.58 20.25
C GLY A 1063 43.29 22.40 18.76
N ARG A 1064 43.03 21.22 18.19
CA ARG A 1064 43.31 20.89 16.78
C ARG A 1064 42.24 20.00 16.16
N VAL A 1065 42.22 19.93 14.83
CA VAL A 1065 41.38 19.00 14.08
C VAL A 1065 42.06 17.63 13.96
N ILE A 1066 41.35 16.59 14.38
CA ILE A 1066 41.72 15.18 14.20
C ILE A 1066 41.08 14.68 12.91
N LYS A 1067 41.89 14.12 12.01
CA LYS A 1067 41.40 13.65 10.70
C LYS A 1067 40.70 12.31 10.83
N ALA A 1068 39.76 12.03 9.93
CA ALA A 1068 39.15 10.72 9.84
C ALA A 1068 40.24 9.63 9.62
N GLY A 1069 40.17 8.54 10.37
CA GLY A 1069 41.12 7.43 10.33
C GLY A 1069 42.41 7.64 11.13
N GLU A 1070 42.65 8.80 11.75
CA GLU A 1070 43.83 9.06 12.59
C GLU A 1070 43.75 8.20 13.88
N ARG A 1071 44.74 7.30 14.09
CA ARG A 1071 44.74 6.32 15.18
C ARG A 1071 45.58 6.78 16.38
N GLY A 1072 45.27 6.24 17.56
CA GLY A 1072 46.08 6.45 18.77
C GLY A 1072 45.93 7.83 19.43
N ILE A 1073 45.02 8.67 18.93
CA ILE A 1073 44.74 9.99 19.49
C ILE A 1073 43.81 9.91 20.72
N PHE A 1074 42.76 9.10 20.61
CA PHE A 1074 41.80 8.86 21.69
C PHE A 1074 42.09 7.50 22.33
N SER A 1075 42.17 7.44 23.65
CA SER A 1075 42.51 6.25 24.43
C SER A 1075 42.06 6.43 25.89
N ALA A 1076 42.33 5.46 26.77
CA ALA A 1076 42.03 5.56 28.19
C ALA A 1076 42.69 6.78 28.90
N SER A 1077 43.77 7.36 28.34
CA SER A 1077 44.37 8.61 28.84
C SER A 1077 43.49 9.84 28.67
N TYR A 1078 42.22 9.67 28.26
CA TYR A 1078 41.20 10.70 28.14
C TYR A 1078 40.77 11.32 29.47
N ARG A 1079 41.32 10.88 30.62
CA ARG A 1079 41.21 11.61 31.91
C ARG A 1079 41.63 13.09 31.80
N ARG A 1080 42.56 13.37 30.88
CA ARG A 1080 42.99 14.73 30.51
C ARG A 1080 41.81 15.62 30.12
N GLN A 1081 40.80 15.07 29.46
CA GLN A 1081 39.61 15.81 29.07
C GLN A 1081 38.82 16.33 30.28
N ALA A 1082 38.79 15.60 31.39
CA ALA A 1082 38.12 16.05 32.61
C ALA A 1082 38.90 17.14 33.36
N ARG A 1083 40.24 17.13 33.26
CA ARG A 1083 41.15 17.97 34.06
C ARG A 1083 41.71 19.20 33.35
N GLU A 1084 42.09 19.06 32.08
CA GLU A 1084 42.69 20.12 31.28
C GLU A 1084 41.63 21.08 30.75
N HIS A 1085 42.06 22.27 30.34
CA HIS A 1085 41.17 23.32 29.89
C HIS A 1085 40.49 22.98 28.55
N VAL A 1086 39.24 23.41 28.39
CA VAL A 1086 38.48 23.30 27.14
C VAL A 1086 38.91 24.43 26.20
N ASN A 1087 39.79 24.14 25.24
CA ASN A 1087 40.27 25.10 24.25
C ASN A 1087 39.33 25.20 23.02
N CYS A 1088 38.12 25.72 23.24
CA CYS A 1088 37.12 25.93 22.20
C CYS A 1088 37.60 26.91 21.11
N ALA A 1089 38.19 28.03 21.51
CA ALA A 1089 38.72 29.04 20.58
C ALA A 1089 39.81 28.45 19.66
N GLY A 1090 40.76 27.69 20.23
CA GLY A 1090 41.80 27.00 19.48
C GLY A 1090 41.23 25.95 18.52
N ALA A 1091 40.23 25.15 18.94
CA ALA A 1091 39.60 24.17 18.07
C ALA A 1091 38.85 24.84 16.88
N LEU A 1092 38.18 25.98 17.11
CA LEU A 1092 37.53 26.75 16.04
C LEU A 1092 38.54 27.39 15.08
N GLN A 1093 39.64 27.92 15.61
CA GLN A 1093 40.73 28.46 14.79
C GLN A 1093 41.44 27.37 13.97
N ALA A 1094 41.65 26.19 14.56
CA ALA A 1094 42.18 25.03 13.87
C ALA A 1094 41.25 24.53 12.77
N TYR A 1095 39.92 24.56 13.00
CA TYR A 1095 38.94 24.32 11.94
C TYR A 1095 39.12 25.33 10.80
N GLN A 1096 39.12 26.63 11.10
CA GLN A 1096 39.25 27.70 10.11
C GLN A 1096 40.54 27.60 9.27
N SER A 1097 41.61 27.12 9.90
CA SER A 1097 42.92 26.92 9.24
C SER A 1097 43.04 25.58 8.50
N SER A 1098 42.05 24.70 8.62
CA SER A 1098 42.06 23.38 7.99
C SER A 1098 41.51 23.40 6.57
N SER A 1099 41.91 22.40 5.75
CA SER A 1099 41.35 22.19 4.42
C SER A 1099 39.86 21.76 4.41
N ILE A 1100 39.28 21.49 5.59
CA ILE A 1100 37.87 21.10 5.74
C ILE A 1100 36.97 22.34 5.83
N ALA A 1101 37.52 23.51 6.23
CA ALA A 1101 36.76 24.74 6.37
C ALA A 1101 36.14 25.17 5.04
N LYS A 1102 34.85 25.49 5.08
CA LYS A 1102 34.13 26.05 3.93
C LYS A 1102 33.47 27.37 4.30
N SER A 1103 33.50 28.30 3.35
CA SER A 1103 32.86 29.61 3.48
C SER A 1103 31.34 29.55 3.61
N ASN A 1104 30.71 28.39 3.38
CA ASN A 1104 29.27 28.16 3.50
C ASN A 1104 28.90 27.17 4.63
N THR A 1105 29.70 27.11 5.70
CA THR A 1105 29.47 26.19 6.83
C THR A 1105 28.24 26.58 7.66
N ALA A 1106 27.30 25.65 7.83
CA ALA A 1106 26.23 25.70 8.82
C ALA A 1106 26.67 25.01 10.12
N TRP A 1107 26.56 25.73 11.22
CA TRP A 1107 26.88 25.28 12.56
C TRP A 1107 25.59 24.86 13.26
N VAL A 1108 25.40 23.56 13.40
CA VAL A 1108 24.20 22.96 14.00
C VAL A 1108 24.51 22.61 15.44
N GLU A 1109 23.86 23.30 16.37
CA GLU A 1109 24.02 22.99 17.79
C GLU A 1109 23.07 21.89 18.23
N VAL A 1110 23.70 20.82 18.70
CA VAL A 1110 23.08 19.62 19.23
C VAL A 1110 23.22 19.67 20.73
N GLY A 1111 22.13 20.01 21.41
CA GLY A 1111 22.10 20.17 22.86
C GLY A 1111 20.83 20.89 23.30
N PRO A 1112 20.63 21.10 24.61
CA PRO A 1112 19.39 21.64 25.15
C PRO A 1112 19.20 23.14 24.89
N ASP A 1113 20.27 23.95 24.84
CA ASP A 1113 20.17 25.41 24.66
C ASP A 1113 21.39 25.93 23.86
N PRO A 1114 21.30 27.08 23.15
CA PRO A 1114 22.28 27.51 22.17
C PRO A 1114 23.48 28.24 22.78
N VAL A 1115 24.48 27.50 23.24
CA VAL A 1115 25.74 28.02 23.79
C VAL A 1115 26.85 28.00 22.74
N CYS A 1116 27.09 26.85 22.12
CA CYS A 1116 28.17 26.63 21.17
C CYS A 1116 28.07 27.52 19.93
N VAL A 1117 26.87 27.73 19.38
CA VAL A 1117 26.71 28.65 18.23
C VAL A 1117 27.01 30.10 18.62
N GLY A 1118 26.80 30.47 19.88
CA GLY A 1118 27.26 31.75 20.42
C GLY A 1118 28.78 31.85 20.49
N LEU A 1119 29.47 30.75 20.84
CA LEU A 1119 30.94 30.69 20.83
C LEU A 1119 31.51 30.75 19.41
N VAL A 1120 30.88 30.05 18.47
CA VAL A 1120 31.20 30.10 17.04
C VAL A 1120 31.09 31.53 16.52
N HIS A 1121 29.99 32.21 16.81
CA HIS A 1121 29.79 33.60 16.38
C HIS A 1121 30.90 34.52 16.90
N ARG A 1122 31.24 34.41 18.19
CA ARG A 1122 32.29 35.23 18.81
C ARG A 1122 33.71 34.93 18.33
N SER A 1123 33.96 33.73 17.80
CA SER A 1123 35.31 33.31 17.41
C SER A 1123 35.56 33.43 15.90
N LEU A 1124 34.54 33.18 15.07
CA LEU A 1124 34.66 33.07 13.61
C LEU A 1124 33.83 34.12 12.85
N ASP A 1125 33.09 34.98 13.55
CA ASP A 1125 32.12 35.92 12.97
C ASP A 1125 31.15 35.27 11.97
N ALA A 1126 30.71 34.04 12.31
CA ALA A 1126 29.78 33.30 11.46
C ALA A 1126 28.42 34.02 11.40
N PRO A 1127 27.81 34.18 10.20
CA PRO A 1127 26.58 34.93 10.06
C PRO A 1127 25.40 34.21 10.73
N ALA A 1128 24.46 34.99 11.29
CA ALA A 1128 23.34 34.46 12.08
C ALA A 1128 22.49 33.40 11.35
N ASN A 1129 22.36 33.51 10.02
CA ASN A 1129 21.65 32.54 9.19
C ASN A 1129 22.37 31.19 9.01
N ARG A 1130 23.60 31.03 9.54
CA ARG A 1130 24.35 29.77 9.58
C ARG A 1130 24.48 29.16 10.98
N LEU A 1131 24.00 29.86 12.00
CA LEU A 1131 23.98 29.41 13.40
C LEU A 1131 22.63 28.76 13.71
N ILE A 1132 22.57 27.44 13.80
CA ILE A 1132 21.33 26.65 13.80
C ILE A 1132 21.19 25.88 15.11
N PRO A 1133 20.49 26.41 16.12
CA PRO A 1133 20.18 25.65 17.31
C PRO A 1133 18.98 24.73 17.09
N ILE A 1134 19.04 23.51 17.60
CA ILE A 1134 17.92 22.56 17.54
C ILE A 1134 16.91 22.78 18.66
N LEU A 1135 17.40 23.02 19.88
CA LEU A 1135 16.58 23.36 21.03
C LEU A 1135 16.94 24.75 21.57
N LYS A 1136 15.95 25.37 22.22
CA LYS A 1136 16.11 26.61 22.95
C LYS A 1136 15.10 26.64 24.10
N SER A 1137 15.58 26.83 25.31
CA SER A 1137 14.79 26.84 26.55
C SER A 1137 13.62 27.83 26.51
N SER A 1138 13.82 28.98 25.87
CA SER A 1138 12.83 30.05 25.76
C SER A 1138 11.78 29.85 24.65
N LYS A 1139 11.78 28.70 23.94
CA LYS A 1139 10.91 28.45 22.79
C LYS A 1139 10.38 27.03 22.79
N GLU A 1140 9.22 26.85 22.17
CA GLU A 1140 8.71 25.51 21.86
C GLU A 1140 9.71 24.73 20.99
N ASN A 1141 9.89 23.44 21.28
CA ASN A 1141 10.89 22.62 20.60
C ASN A 1141 10.62 22.56 19.08
N TRP A 1142 9.37 22.34 18.67
CA TRP A 1142 9.00 22.22 17.26
C TRP A 1142 9.07 23.53 16.48
N LEU A 1143 8.91 24.69 17.13
CA LEU A 1143 9.20 25.98 16.52
C LEU A 1143 10.68 26.12 16.19
N THR A 1144 11.56 25.73 17.11
CA THR A 1144 13.02 25.82 16.93
C THR A 1144 13.50 24.85 15.85
N VAL A 1145 13.01 23.61 15.88
CA VAL A 1145 13.24 22.60 14.83
C VAL A 1145 12.71 23.04 13.46
N SER A 1146 11.50 23.59 13.39
CA SER A 1146 10.93 24.11 12.14
C SER A 1146 11.72 25.31 11.61
N SER A 1147 12.22 26.17 12.49
CA SER A 1147 13.05 27.33 12.13
C SER A 1147 14.42 26.90 11.61
N ALA A 1148 15.01 25.83 12.17
CA ALA A 1148 16.19 25.18 11.61
C ALA A 1148 15.93 24.66 10.19
N ARG A 1149 14.73 24.10 9.94
CA ARG A 1149 14.27 23.62 8.62
C ARG A 1149 14.06 24.73 7.59
N LEU A 1150 13.59 25.92 7.97
CA LEU A 1150 13.39 27.04 7.03
C LEU A 1150 14.66 27.46 6.28
N ARG A 1151 15.84 27.21 6.86
CA ARG A 1151 17.14 27.53 6.23
C ARG A 1151 17.46 26.63 5.03
N HIS A 1152 16.53 25.76 4.65
CA HIS A 1152 16.46 25.06 3.38
C HIS A 1152 16.53 25.98 2.15
N SER A 1153 15.99 27.19 2.21
CA SER A 1153 16.16 28.21 1.15
C SER A 1153 17.61 28.65 0.96
N SER A 1154 18.48 28.42 1.95
CA SER A 1154 19.92 28.71 1.92
C SER A 1154 20.79 27.48 1.63
N GLY A 1155 20.19 26.30 1.39
CA GLY A 1155 20.91 25.09 0.94
C GLY A 1155 21.12 23.98 1.96
N LEU A 1156 20.52 24.11 3.15
CA LEU A 1156 20.39 22.99 4.09
C LEU A 1156 19.26 22.07 3.58
N VAL A 1157 19.59 21.03 2.81
CA VAL A 1157 18.60 20.05 2.35
C VAL A 1157 18.21 19.14 3.52
N LEU A 1158 17.26 19.59 4.35
CA LEU A 1158 16.49 18.68 5.19
C LEU A 1158 15.54 17.93 4.26
N ILE A 1159 15.86 16.67 4.01
CA ILE A 1159 15.01 15.78 3.22
C ILE A 1159 13.75 15.55 4.05
N LEU A 1160 12.64 16.11 3.59
CA LEU A 1160 11.33 16.02 4.25
C LEU A 1160 10.69 14.63 4.12
N THR A 1161 11.29 13.76 3.30
CA THR A 1161 11.02 12.33 3.30
C THR A 1161 11.97 11.66 4.30
N GLY A 1162 11.51 11.48 5.53
CA GLY A 1162 12.16 10.51 6.41
C GLY A 1162 12.23 9.20 5.65
N ARG A 1163 13.44 8.72 5.33
CA ARG A 1163 13.72 7.43 4.66
C ARG A 1163 13.25 6.21 5.46
N SER A 1164 12.31 6.38 6.39
CA SER A 1164 12.00 5.41 7.44
C SER A 1164 10.60 5.56 8.05
N PHE A 1165 9.71 6.40 7.51
CA PHE A 1165 8.28 6.35 7.89
C PHE A 1165 7.51 5.31 7.07
N THR A 1166 8.01 4.07 7.04
CA THR A 1166 7.18 2.91 6.69
C THR A 1166 6.92 2.11 7.94
N ARG A 1167 5.65 1.78 8.18
CA ARG A 1167 5.15 0.89 9.25
C ARG A 1167 5.76 -0.53 9.20
N ASN A 1168 6.61 -0.82 8.21
CA ASN A 1168 7.27 -2.10 7.94
C ASN A 1168 8.81 -2.06 8.07
N SER A 1169 9.42 -0.96 8.51
CA SER A 1169 10.87 -0.95 8.84
C SER A 1169 11.19 -1.70 10.14
N PHE A 1170 10.18 -2.29 10.78
CA PHE A 1170 10.23 -3.03 12.05
C PHE A 1170 10.88 -4.43 11.96
N GLY A 1171 11.65 -4.72 10.90
CA GLY A 1171 12.25 -6.04 10.67
C GLY A 1171 13.78 -6.08 10.58
N LEU A 1172 14.49 -4.96 10.71
CA LEU A 1172 15.96 -4.92 10.58
C LEU A 1172 16.60 -4.10 11.71
N PHE A 1173 16.27 -4.44 12.96
CA PHE A 1173 17.33 -4.57 13.95
C PHE A 1173 17.75 -6.03 13.91
N ALA A 1174 19.03 -6.23 13.59
CA ALA A 1174 19.66 -7.54 13.52
C ALA A 1174 19.24 -8.40 14.72
N SER A 1175 18.93 -9.67 14.45
CA SER A 1175 18.92 -10.68 15.49
C SER A 1175 20.24 -10.60 16.30
N PRO A 1176 20.26 -11.04 17.58
CA PRO A 1176 21.49 -11.12 18.37
C PRO A 1176 22.60 -12.00 17.77
N SER A 1177 22.40 -12.60 16.59
CA SER A 1177 23.35 -13.52 15.95
C SER A 1177 24.38 -12.86 15.02
N ASP A 1178 24.30 -11.55 14.74
CA ASP A 1178 25.32 -10.83 13.95
C ASP A 1178 26.46 -10.21 14.78
N ILE A 1179 26.58 -10.57 16.06
CA ILE A 1179 27.82 -10.41 16.82
C ILE A 1179 28.72 -11.60 16.48
N CYS A 1180 29.42 -11.51 15.36
CA CYS A 1180 30.44 -12.47 14.97
C CYS A 1180 31.67 -12.29 15.90
N PHE A 1181 31.66 -12.94 17.06
CA PHE A 1181 32.89 -13.31 17.75
C PHE A 1181 33.67 -14.23 16.81
N ARG A 1182 34.70 -13.70 16.12
CA ARG A 1182 35.75 -14.54 15.56
C ARG A 1182 36.62 -15.04 16.72
N PRO A 1183 36.68 -16.35 17.02
CA PRO A 1183 37.72 -16.87 17.88
C PRO A 1183 39.02 -16.79 17.09
N LYS A 1184 39.91 -15.85 17.45
CA LYS A 1184 41.31 -15.95 17.05
C LYS A 1184 41.86 -17.24 17.67
N ARG A 1185 42.29 -18.15 16.80
CA ARG A 1185 43.09 -19.33 17.13
C ARG A 1185 44.21 -18.95 18.10
N LEU A 1186 44.12 -19.44 19.33
CA LEU A 1186 45.27 -19.67 20.18
C LEU A 1186 46.05 -20.86 19.60
N ARG A 1187 47.23 -20.58 19.05
CA ARG A 1187 48.32 -21.54 18.86
C ARG A 1187 49.62 -20.86 19.28
N ARG A 1188 49.84 -20.80 20.59
CA ARG A 1188 51.00 -21.35 21.31
C ARG A 1188 50.90 -20.95 22.76
#